data_AF-A0A2S6IAS6-F1
#
_entry.id   AF-A0A2S6IAS6-F1
#
_cell.length_a   1.000
_cell.length_b   1.000
_cell.length_c   1.000
_cell.angle_alpha   90.00
_cell.angle_beta   90.00
_cell.angle_gamma   90.00
#
_symmetry.space_group_name_H-M   'P 1'
#
loop_
_entity.id
_entity.type
_entity.pdbx_description
1 polymer ?
#
loop_
_entity_poly.entity_id
_entity_poly.type
_entity_poly.pdbx_seq_one_letter_code
_entity_poly.pdbx_strand_id
1 'polypeptide(L)'
;MRITLHKLVRVGASALFGVFFLFSAAPLVALQQLPFVTTWKTDNPGHSNPTSITVPTAGPGYLYDVDWNNDGIYDTTGVTGSISHNYGKAGIYTIRIRGAFPQIKFDGGGDAAKLLKVLSWGDIEWRSMEGAFSGCTNMLLLATDAPDLSQVTSMRNMFRGCEQLNAHLNDWNTSHVTNMSGMFAGASTFNQPLDNWDVSHVTDFSEMFLDAHNFDQKLKSWDTGSVTDMRQMFAFATNFNQELQQWNTASVTTMRGLFRSARQFNREIGTWNTASVTDMSRMFEDASEFNRDIGSWDVSSVVTMARMFYSSKAFDRHIGSWNTARVTTMTDMFRYTLAFNKDIGSWDMSSVTDIAGMFYSAKAFNQDVSGWDVSNVTKMNGTFAWTTEFNHDLSGWDVSSVTDMTEMFWGSKFDQDLQSWDVSQVTNMSDLFAKGQLSQENYDELLQQWVQLDLQPNVRLDVGQTTFCAGAEARTALMLEHGWTIFDGGSANLPPTPVCRDITVFLDANGSVTIRPDTLDGGSFDHCGETELQFSASRTVFDCSDIGQVEVVLTVKDRDGNAESCTATVTVEDAPAAIYKLPKNVTVAADVDGCKARVFWTPPTTNCRSTLTATHRSGDLFPVGTTVVSYMATEGAGEPIVASFVVTVTTNLQVGKLETAAVSCRSASDGHAEVTVSGGRLPYHYDWQASGAGGYGDERIANGLPVGPISLTVRDAIGCEVKATDTIDSSPLTVRNLPTDIVATTNTDDCRAVVSWIPPTFSCDAGTVTSNYVSGDTFPVGSTSVVYTYTDERGERLSSGFLVTVRSDLRLVVEEIVMPSCFAGQDGEVLVTASGGRAPFSYDWDADGTGDFDDAAIASGLAAAQYDVRVKDSTGCVASGTVRLSEPEALVVSAVPVTTEGGERTIDLSITGGTAPFQPLWSGIGIAGHDDAEDIRVTANGTFEVVVTDGGGCTAATQVTVSDLPEICKKMDFDVFPNPTTGEFAVKFEQCAYPVPITVYDSFGRHIAVTTSEDLSTDLDFSNLAKGLYYLRVDGRYEVTTRTVLVR
;
A
#
# COMPACT_ATOMS: atom_id res chain seq x y z
N MET A 1 -50.18 4.72 40.78
CA MET A 1 -49.77 4.87 42.19
C MET A 1 -48.24 5.03 42.21
N ARG A 2 -47.63 5.97 41.47
CA ARG A 2 -47.21 7.36 41.83
C ARG A 2 -46.67 7.52 43.25
N ILE A 3 -45.34 7.53 43.41
CA ILE A 3 -44.59 8.69 43.96
C ILE A 3 -43.29 8.88 43.15
N THR A 4 -43.14 10.11 42.67
CA THR A 4 -42.15 10.74 41.80
C THR A 4 -40.85 11.04 42.55
N LEU A 5 -39.69 11.12 41.87
CA LEU A 5 -38.67 12.11 42.24
C LEU A 5 -38.02 12.72 40.99
N HIS A 6 -38.15 14.04 40.87
CA HIS A 6 -37.57 14.91 39.86
C HIS A 6 -36.25 15.50 40.35
N LYS A 7 -35.39 15.83 39.37
CA LYS A 7 -34.21 16.73 39.39
C LYS A 7 -34.28 17.87 40.43
N LEU A 8 -33.14 18.19 41.05
CA LEU A 8 -32.69 19.58 41.28
C LEU A 8 -31.19 19.71 41.66
N VAL A 9 -30.47 20.33 40.73
CA VAL A 9 -29.35 21.30 40.78
C VAL A 9 -28.71 21.68 42.14
N ARG A 10 -27.35 21.69 42.11
CA ARG A 10 -26.34 22.44 42.92
C ARG A 10 -26.86 23.55 43.86
N VAL A 11 -26.42 23.51 45.13
CA VAL A 11 -25.77 24.63 45.88
C VAL A 11 -24.91 24.02 46.99
N GLY A 12 -23.67 24.50 47.17
CA GLY A 12 -22.77 24.06 48.24
C GLY A 12 -22.99 24.77 49.58
N ALA A 13 -22.54 24.15 50.67
CA ALA A 13 -22.02 24.84 51.86
C ALA A 13 -21.47 23.81 52.86
N SER A 14 -20.23 24.04 53.28
CA SER A 14 -19.57 23.43 54.42
C SER A 14 -20.35 23.68 55.73
N ALA A 15 -20.50 22.66 56.57
CA ALA A 15 -20.63 22.84 58.01
C ALA A 15 -20.30 21.55 58.76
N LEU A 16 -19.28 21.63 59.61
CA LEU A 16 -19.00 20.67 60.68
C LEU A 16 -20.22 20.53 61.60
N PHE A 17 -20.58 19.31 61.96
CA PHE A 17 -21.16 19.01 63.27
C PHE A 17 -20.79 17.59 63.69
N GLY A 18 -19.92 17.49 64.70
CA GLY A 18 -19.63 16.24 65.37
C GLY A 18 -20.77 15.86 66.32
N VAL A 19 -21.21 14.61 66.25
CA VAL A 19 -21.99 13.96 67.30
C VAL A 19 -21.47 12.53 67.48
N PHE A 20 -20.94 12.30 68.69
CA PHE A 20 -20.57 11.01 69.25
C PHE A 20 -21.74 10.01 69.16
N PHE A 21 -21.53 8.85 68.56
CA PHE A 21 -22.35 7.65 68.80
C PHE A 21 -21.47 6.52 69.35
N LEU A 22 -22.00 5.90 70.41
CA LEU A 22 -21.41 4.81 71.17
C LEU A 22 -21.10 3.60 70.27
N PHE A 23 -19.86 3.13 70.32
CA PHE A 23 -19.44 1.85 69.74
C PHE A 23 -20.07 0.70 70.54
N SER A 24 -20.99 -0.04 69.92
CA SER A 24 -21.18 -1.45 70.23
C SER A 24 -20.07 -2.24 69.53
N ALA A 25 -19.21 -2.88 70.31
CA ALA A 25 -18.13 -3.73 69.80
C ALA A 25 -18.71 -4.98 69.12
N ALA A 26 -18.86 -4.92 67.79
CA ALA A 26 -18.72 -6.10 66.95
C ALA A 26 -17.22 -6.41 66.83
N PRO A 27 -16.79 -7.68 66.79
CA PRO A 27 -15.39 -8.00 66.57
C PRO A 27 -14.96 -7.42 65.23
N LEU A 28 -13.84 -6.68 65.23
CA LEU A 28 -13.13 -6.27 64.03
C LEU A 28 -12.75 -7.56 63.29
N VAL A 29 -13.51 -7.94 62.26
CA VAL A 29 -12.98 -8.80 61.22
C VAL A 29 -11.95 -7.94 60.51
N ALA A 30 -10.67 -8.23 60.73
CA ALA A 30 -9.63 -7.64 59.90
C ALA A 30 -9.97 -7.98 58.45
N LEU A 31 -10.17 -6.98 57.58
CA LEU A 31 -10.28 -7.24 56.15
C LEU A 31 -9.00 -7.97 55.74
N GLN A 32 -9.16 -9.22 55.31
CA GLN A 32 -8.05 -10.01 54.79
C GLN A 32 -7.69 -9.43 53.42
N GLN A 33 -6.44 -8.99 53.29
CA GLN A 33 -5.91 -8.41 52.06
C GLN A 33 -5.99 -9.41 50.91
N LEU A 34 -6.57 -9.02 49.76
CA LEU A 34 -6.70 -9.87 48.58
C LEU A 34 -5.36 -9.97 47.84
N PRO A 35 -4.79 -11.17 47.67
CA PRO A 35 -3.45 -11.30 47.13
C PRO A 35 -3.38 -11.18 45.61
N PHE A 36 -2.24 -10.71 45.11
CA PHE A 36 -1.82 -10.90 43.73
C PHE A 36 -1.41 -12.36 43.51
N VAL A 37 -2.06 -13.05 42.56
CA VAL A 37 -1.89 -14.49 42.34
C VAL A 37 -1.31 -14.78 40.96
N THR A 38 -0.21 -15.54 40.93
CA THR A 38 0.48 -15.88 39.68
C THR A 38 0.92 -17.34 39.66
N THR A 39 0.99 -17.92 38.47
CA THR A 39 1.51 -19.28 38.24
C THR A 39 2.81 -19.23 37.45
N TRP A 40 3.79 -20.02 37.86
CA TRP A 40 5.13 -20.07 37.31
C TRP A 40 5.55 -21.50 36.99
N LYS A 41 6.43 -21.68 36.01
CA LYS A 41 7.08 -22.95 35.69
C LYS A 41 8.59 -22.83 35.84
N THR A 42 9.15 -23.53 36.83
CA THR A 42 10.54 -23.31 37.29
C THR A 42 11.60 -23.72 36.28
N ASP A 43 11.31 -24.67 35.39
CA ASP A 43 12.22 -25.22 34.39
C ASP A 43 12.12 -24.56 33.01
N ASN A 44 11.26 -23.54 32.85
CA ASN A 44 11.31 -22.66 31.69
C ASN A 44 12.61 -21.82 31.68
N PRO A 45 13.05 -21.31 30.51
CA PRO A 45 14.23 -20.44 30.44
C PRO A 45 14.12 -19.22 31.36
N GLY A 46 15.21 -18.88 32.05
CA GLY A 46 15.28 -17.75 32.96
C GLY A 46 16.62 -17.69 33.69
N HIS A 47 16.81 -16.65 34.50
CA HIS A 47 18.04 -16.42 35.27
C HIS A 47 18.20 -17.41 36.44
N SER A 48 17.11 -17.78 37.11
CA SER A 48 17.19 -18.74 38.22
C SER A 48 17.31 -20.17 37.71
N ASN A 49 17.82 -21.07 38.56
CA ASN A 49 18.00 -22.47 38.21
C ASN A 49 16.65 -23.18 37.91
N PRO A 50 16.64 -24.39 37.30
CA PRO A 50 15.42 -25.08 36.88
C PRO A 50 14.44 -25.51 37.99
N THR A 51 14.76 -25.32 39.26
CA THR A 51 13.88 -25.62 40.41
C THR A 51 13.48 -24.37 41.18
N SER A 52 13.83 -23.20 40.67
CA SER A 52 13.63 -21.91 41.35
C SER A 52 12.89 -20.91 40.48
N ILE A 53 12.29 -19.92 41.13
CA ILE A 53 11.79 -18.69 40.51
C ILE A 53 12.32 -17.47 41.27
N THR A 54 12.32 -16.32 40.61
CA THR A 54 12.63 -15.02 41.18
C THR A 54 11.49 -14.06 40.85
N VAL A 55 10.89 -13.47 41.88
CA VAL A 55 9.90 -12.40 41.76
C VAL A 55 10.67 -11.07 41.71
N PRO A 56 10.70 -10.37 40.56
CA PRO A 56 11.54 -9.20 40.40
C PRO A 56 10.78 -7.91 40.75
N THR A 57 11.45 -7.03 41.49
CA THR A 57 10.93 -5.74 41.97
C THR A 57 11.94 -4.62 41.72
N ALA A 58 11.52 -3.35 41.82
CA ALA A 58 12.40 -2.20 41.57
C ALA A 58 12.09 -1.01 42.47
N GLY A 59 13.13 -0.39 43.05
CA GLY A 59 12.99 0.78 43.91
C GLY A 59 12.60 0.46 45.37
N PRO A 60 12.38 1.50 46.20
CA PRO A 60 12.02 1.34 47.61
C PRO A 60 10.49 1.25 47.82
N GLY A 61 10.06 0.89 49.04
CA GLY A 61 8.65 0.88 49.43
C GLY A 61 7.99 -0.51 49.47
N TYR A 62 8.78 -1.56 49.27
CA TYR A 62 8.34 -2.94 49.40
C TYR A 62 8.28 -3.37 50.87
N LEU A 63 7.15 -3.96 51.26
CA LEU A 63 6.96 -4.66 52.52
C LEU A 63 5.81 -5.66 52.30
N TYR A 64 6.15 -6.82 51.76
CA TYR A 64 5.17 -7.79 51.29
C TYR A 64 5.47 -9.20 51.84
N ASP A 65 4.44 -10.02 51.84
CA ASP A 65 4.50 -11.43 52.21
C ASP A 65 4.25 -12.30 50.97
N VAL A 66 4.87 -13.49 50.94
CA VAL A 66 4.73 -14.48 49.86
C VAL A 66 4.31 -15.84 50.45
N ASP A 67 3.25 -16.40 49.88
CA ASP A 67 2.81 -17.79 50.01
C ASP A 67 3.27 -18.52 48.73
N TRP A 68 4.24 -19.44 48.85
CA TRP A 68 4.93 -20.04 47.70
C TRP A 68 4.19 -21.24 47.10
N ASN A 69 3.27 -21.85 47.84
CA ASN A 69 2.56 -23.07 47.44
C ASN A 69 1.04 -22.89 47.35
N ASN A 70 0.55 -21.67 47.56
CA ASN A 70 -0.86 -21.29 47.48
C ASN A 70 -1.73 -22.06 48.50
N ASP A 71 -1.16 -22.48 49.63
CA ASP A 71 -1.86 -23.24 50.68
C ASP A 71 -2.62 -22.35 51.67
N GLY A 72 -2.49 -21.02 51.54
CA GLY A 72 -3.14 -20.03 52.40
C GLY A 72 -2.28 -19.58 53.58
N ILE A 73 -1.09 -20.16 53.74
CA ILE A 73 -0.10 -19.81 54.75
C ILE A 73 1.05 -19.04 54.07
N TYR A 74 1.36 -17.84 54.58
CA TYR A 74 2.45 -17.04 54.05
C TYR A 74 3.78 -17.50 54.64
N ASP A 75 4.57 -18.23 53.85
CA ASP A 75 5.86 -18.79 54.23
C ASP A 75 6.92 -17.73 54.52
N THR A 76 6.88 -16.64 53.75
CA THR A 76 7.89 -15.58 53.80
C THR A 76 7.22 -14.25 54.07
N THR A 77 7.59 -13.60 55.16
CA THR A 77 6.98 -12.32 55.58
C THR A 77 7.98 -11.17 55.58
N GLY A 78 7.52 -9.96 55.28
CA GLY A 78 8.32 -8.74 55.42
C GLY A 78 9.43 -8.56 54.38
N VAL A 79 9.19 -8.99 53.14
CA VAL A 79 10.12 -8.86 52.01
C VAL A 79 10.19 -7.40 51.54
N THR A 80 11.41 -6.89 51.33
CA THR A 80 11.66 -5.46 50.97
C THR A 80 12.34 -5.26 49.61
N GLY A 81 12.41 -6.29 48.78
CA GLY A 81 13.03 -6.24 47.46
C GLY A 81 12.77 -7.52 46.67
N SER A 82 13.54 -7.79 45.62
CA SER A 82 13.37 -9.01 44.82
C SER A 82 13.68 -10.25 45.65
N ILE A 83 12.97 -11.34 45.40
CA ILE A 83 13.12 -12.57 46.17
C ILE A 83 13.11 -13.80 45.27
N SER A 84 13.96 -14.78 45.59
CA SER A 84 14.01 -16.06 44.91
C SER A 84 13.61 -17.19 45.87
N HIS A 85 12.92 -18.20 45.34
CA HIS A 85 12.55 -19.41 46.06
C HIS A 85 12.95 -20.64 45.26
N ASN A 86 13.48 -21.66 45.94
CA ASN A 86 13.87 -22.93 45.35
C ASN A 86 13.00 -24.06 45.91
N TYR A 87 12.18 -24.64 45.04
CA TYR A 87 11.25 -25.72 45.40
C TYR A 87 11.91 -27.09 45.51
N GLY A 88 13.21 -27.20 45.17
CA GLY A 88 13.97 -28.46 45.15
C GLY A 88 13.58 -29.42 44.02
N LYS A 89 12.43 -29.22 43.37
CA LYS A 89 11.93 -29.98 42.23
C LYS A 89 11.47 -29.02 41.12
N ALA A 90 11.71 -29.39 39.88
CA ALA A 90 11.13 -28.69 38.73
C ALA A 90 9.62 -28.92 38.68
N GLY A 91 8.85 -27.90 38.34
CA GLY A 91 7.39 -27.98 38.36
C GLY A 91 6.69 -26.66 38.09
N ILE A 92 5.37 -26.73 38.14
CA ILE A 92 4.48 -25.57 38.04
C ILE A 92 4.00 -25.23 39.45
N TYR A 93 4.13 -23.96 39.83
CA TYR A 93 3.83 -23.48 41.17
C TYR A 93 2.99 -22.21 41.09
N THR A 94 1.94 -22.13 41.90
CA THR A 94 1.12 -20.92 42.07
C THR A 94 1.56 -20.25 43.36
N ILE A 95 1.78 -18.94 43.30
CA ILE A 95 2.17 -18.12 44.45
C ILE A 95 1.13 -17.03 44.70
N ARG A 96 1.02 -16.61 45.97
CA ARG A 96 0.21 -15.46 46.38
C ARG A 96 1.09 -14.40 47.04
N ILE A 97 0.93 -13.15 46.64
CA ILE A 97 1.64 -12.00 47.20
C ILE A 97 0.63 -11.04 47.83
N ARG A 98 0.87 -10.60 49.06
CA ARG A 98 0.09 -9.52 49.71
C ARG A 98 1.02 -8.50 50.36
N GLY A 99 0.49 -7.35 50.74
CA GLY A 99 1.22 -6.27 51.39
C GLY A 99 1.62 -5.19 50.41
N ALA A 100 2.63 -4.39 50.76
CA ALA A 100 3.11 -3.31 49.90
C ALA A 100 4.01 -3.88 48.80
N PHE A 101 3.43 -4.09 47.62
CA PHE A 101 4.11 -4.59 46.42
C PHE A 101 3.92 -3.63 45.23
N PRO A 102 4.51 -2.42 45.29
CA PRO A 102 4.12 -1.29 44.42
C PRO A 102 4.45 -1.46 42.93
N GLN A 103 5.30 -2.42 42.55
CA GLN A 103 5.69 -2.68 41.16
C GLN A 103 6.31 -4.08 41.03
N ILE A 104 5.95 -4.81 39.99
CA ILE A 104 6.69 -5.97 39.48
C ILE A 104 7.45 -5.51 38.25
N LYS A 105 8.73 -5.84 38.12
CA LYS A 105 9.56 -5.31 37.01
C LYS A 105 10.50 -6.36 36.44
N PHE A 106 10.13 -6.94 35.31
CA PHE A 106 10.96 -7.89 34.57
C PHE A 106 11.93 -7.19 33.61
N ASP A 107 11.47 -6.10 32.98
CA ASP A 107 12.26 -5.28 32.05
C ASP A 107 12.91 -6.10 30.91
N GLY A 108 12.23 -7.16 30.44
CA GLY A 108 12.71 -8.04 29.37
C GLY A 108 13.72 -9.11 29.81
N GLY A 109 13.95 -9.30 31.12
CA GLY A 109 14.94 -10.26 31.63
C GLY A 109 14.49 -11.06 32.86
N GLY A 110 15.46 -11.61 33.59
CA GLY A 110 15.19 -12.38 34.81
C GLY A 110 14.48 -13.70 34.51
N ASP A 111 13.39 -13.97 35.22
CA ASP A 111 12.57 -15.18 35.07
C ASP A 111 11.28 -14.92 34.27
N ALA A 112 11.28 -13.94 33.36
CA ALA A 112 10.09 -13.53 32.61
C ALA A 112 9.37 -14.69 31.89
N ALA A 113 10.11 -15.56 31.20
CA ALA A 113 9.54 -16.72 30.52
C ALA A 113 9.08 -17.85 31.46
N LYS A 114 9.43 -17.78 32.74
CA LYS A 114 8.93 -18.70 33.78
C LYS A 114 7.53 -18.33 34.26
N LEU A 115 7.12 -17.07 34.14
CA LEU A 115 5.74 -16.67 34.47
C LEU A 115 4.78 -17.22 33.40
N LEU A 116 3.80 -18.01 33.84
CA LEU A 116 2.80 -18.62 32.96
C LEU A 116 1.44 -17.92 33.03
N LYS A 117 1.00 -17.52 34.22
CA LYS A 117 -0.36 -16.98 34.40
C LYS A 117 -0.38 -15.85 35.42
N VAL A 118 -1.19 -14.83 35.14
CA VAL A 118 -1.71 -13.89 36.14
C VAL A 118 -3.17 -14.24 36.37
N LEU A 119 -3.51 -14.65 37.59
CA LEU A 119 -4.83 -15.20 37.95
C LEU A 119 -5.71 -14.21 38.75
N SER A 120 -5.10 -13.28 39.47
CA SER A 120 -5.81 -12.20 40.17
C SER A 120 -4.84 -11.07 40.47
N TRP A 121 -5.31 -9.82 40.35
CA TRP A 121 -4.57 -8.61 40.73
C TRP A 121 -4.58 -8.36 42.24
N GLY A 122 -5.66 -8.77 42.92
CA GLY A 122 -5.85 -8.50 44.35
C GLY A 122 -6.10 -7.02 44.62
N ASP A 123 -5.83 -6.60 45.86
CA ASP A 123 -5.96 -5.20 46.30
C ASP A 123 -4.60 -4.47 46.39
N ILE A 124 -3.63 -4.92 45.60
CA ILE A 124 -2.32 -4.28 45.50
C ILE A 124 -2.48 -2.88 44.90
N GLU A 125 -2.11 -1.84 45.66
CA GLU A 125 -2.02 -0.46 45.19
C GLU A 125 -0.73 -0.29 44.37
N TRP A 126 -0.85 -0.40 43.04
CA TRP A 126 0.30 -0.28 42.14
C TRP A 126 0.74 1.17 42.01
N ARG A 127 2.04 1.44 42.17
CA ARG A 127 2.64 2.77 41.96
C ARG A 127 3.27 2.92 40.58
N SER A 128 3.64 1.81 39.95
CA SER A 128 4.16 1.81 38.58
C SER A 128 3.92 0.46 37.94
N MET A 129 3.55 0.48 36.65
CA MET A 129 3.51 -0.70 35.78
C MET A 129 4.64 -0.66 34.74
N GLU A 130 5.63 0.20 34.91
CA GLU A 130 6.73 0.34 33.95
C GLU A 130 7.60 -0.93 33.91
N GLY A 131 7.71 -1.55 32.75
CA GLY A 131 8.47 -2.79 32.56
C GLY A 131 7.94 -3.97 33.38
N ALA A 132 6.73 -3.85 33.95
CA ALA A 132 5.96 -5.00 34.40
C ALA A 132 5.79 -5.94 33.20
N PHE A 133 5.75 -7.25 33.44
CA PHE A 133 5.58 -8.35 32.46
C PHE A 133 6.38 -8.29 31.13
N SER A 134 7.29 -7.33 30.94
CA SER A 134 8.08 -7.20 29.72
C SER A 134 8.94 -8.46 29.53
N GLY A 135 8.80 -9.11 28.37
CA GLY A 135 9.46 -10.36 28.02
C GLY A 135 8.77 -11.63 28.53
N CYS A 136 7.60 -11.53 29.16
CA CYS A 136 6.82 -12.68 29.61
C CYS A 136 6.10 -13.37 28.44
N THR A 137 6.86 -13.98 27.54
CA THR A 137 6.35 -14.59 26.29
C THR A 137 5.32 -15.71 26.51
N ASN A 138 5.39 -16.42 27.64
CA ASN A 138 4.48 -17.52 27.97
C ASN A 138 3.28 -17.11 28.82
N MET A 139 3.16 -15.83 29.20
CA MET A 139 2.16 -15.39 30.16
C MET A 139 0.77 -15.27 29.53
N LEU A 140 -0.20 -15.93 30.16
CA LEU A 140 -1.63 -15.72 29.96
C LEU A 140 -2.18 -14.83 31.09
N LEU A 141 -2.91 -13.79 30.75
CA LEU A 141 -3.64 -12.97 31.72
C LEU A 141 -5.08 -13.49 31.80
N LEU A 142 -5.40 -14.17 32.91
CA LEU A 142 -6.71 -14.80 33.16
C LEU A 142 -7.46 -14.18 34.35
N ALA A 143 -6.91 -13.10 34.90
CA ALA A 143 -7.52 -12.36 36.00
C ALA A 143 -8.87 -11.77 35.58
N THR A 144 -9.88 -11.93 36.44
CA THR A 144 -11.22 -11.36 36.26
C THR A 144 -11.42 -10.07 37.04
N ASP A 145 -10.53 -9.76 37.97
CA ASP A 145 -10.44 -8.47 38.65
C ASP A 145 -9.58 -7.47 37.83
N ALA A 146 -9.68 -6.18 38.16
CA ALA A 146 -8.87 -5.13 37.57
C ALA A 146 -7.78 -4.66 38.56
N PRO A 147 -6.57 -4.31 38.10
CA PRO A 147 -5.55 -3.75 38.98
C PRO A 147 -5.97 -2.38 39.52
N ASP A 148 -5.61 -2.07 40.77
CA ASP A 148 -5.70 -0.70 41.29
C ASP A 148 -4.56 0.14 40.69
N LEU A 149 -4.92 0.94 39.68
CA LEU A 149 -4.02 1.82 38.94
C LEU A 149 -4.07 3.27 39.44
N SER A 150 -4.74 3.54 40.57
CA SER A 150 -4.97 4.91 41.06
C SER A 150 -3.69 5.71 41.34
N GLN A 151 -2.56 5.04 41.58
CA GLN A 151 -1.23 5.65 41.75
C GLN A 151 -0.30 5.47 40.55
N VAL A 152 -0.74 4.82 39.47
CA VAL A 152 0.09 4.53 38.29
C VAL A 152 0.08 5.69 37.31
N THR A 153 1.25 6.28 37.06
CA THR A 153 1.43 7.32 36.03
C THR A 153 2.09 6.80 34.75
N SER A 154 2.75 5.64 34.81
CA SER A 154 3.48 5.04 33.69
C SER A 154 3.16 3.55 33.56
N MET A 155 2.72 3.16 32.36
CA MET A 155 2.55 1.77 31.91
C MET A 155 3.55 1.39 30.81
N ARG A 156 4.64 2.15 30.73
CA ARG A 156 5.66 1.97 29.70
C ARG A 156 6.17 0.53 29.66
N ASN A 157 6.16 -0.10 28.49
CA ASN A 157 6.60 -1.48 28.26
C ASN A 157 5.89 -2.57 29.11
N MET A 158 4.72 -2.30 29.70
CA MET A 158 4.04 -3.25 30.63
C MET A 158 3.75 -4.64 30.01
N PHE A 159 3.57 -4.74 28.71
CA PHE A 159 3.33 -6.02 28.03
C PHE A 159 4.23 -6.23 26.82
N ARG A 160 5.38 -5.54 26.82
CA ARG A 160 6.33 -5.66 25.72
C ARG A 160 6.81 -7.10 25.56
N GLY A 161 6.65 -7.70 24.39
CA GLY A 161 7.01 -9.08 24.10
C GLY A 161 6.13 -10.14 24.77
N CYS A 162 4.94 -9.77 25.27
CA CYS A 162 3.95 -10.75 25.75
C CYS A 162 3.20 -11.37 24.56
N GLU A 163 3.83 -12.32 23.88
CA GLU A 163 3.31 -12.91 22.63
C GLU A 163 1.95 -13.62 22.77
N GLN A 164 1.60 -14.10 23.98
CA GLN A 164 0.33 -14.81 24.26
C GLN A 164 -0.77 -13.91 24.85
N LEU A 165 -0.52 -12.60 24.97
CA LEU A 165 -1.48 -11.68 25.56
C LEU A 165 -2.66 -11.42 24.61
N ASN A 166 -3.87 -11.80 25.03
CA ASN A 166 -5.12 -11.45 24.34
C ASN A 166 -6.30 -11.33 25.34
N ALA A 167 -6.05 -10.76 26.52
CA ALA A 167 -7.02 -10.67 27.61
C ALA A 167 -7.86 -9.38 27.55
N HIS A 168 -9.06 -9.41 28.13
CA HIS A 168 -9.94 -8.24 28.22
C HIS A 168 -9.35 -7.21 29.21
N LEU A 169 -9.04 -6.00 28.73
CA LEU A 169 -8.45 -4.93 29.54
C LEU A 169 -9.33 -3.67 29.59
N ASN A 170 -10.48 -3.66 28.92
CA ASN A 170 -11.25 -2.45 28.67
C ASN A 170 -11.82 -1.83 29.97
N ASP A 171 -11.92 -2.62 31.05
CA ASP A 171 -12.46 -2.19 32.34
C ASP A 171 -11.40 -1.54 33.25
N TRP A 172 -10.15 -1.43 32.79
CA TRP A 172 -9.07 -0.86 33.59
C TRP A 172 -9.19 0.66 33.69
N ASN A 173 -9.04 1.20 34.89
CA ASN A 173 -9.03 2.64 35.10
C ASN A 173 -7.65 3.24 34.76
N THR A 174 -7.53 3.87 33.60
CA THR A 174 -6.29 4.49 33.12
C THR A 174 -6.20 6.00 33.33
N SER A 175 -7.14 6.62 34.06
CA SER A 175 -7.32 8.09 34.08
C SER A 175 -6.13 8.89 34.61
N HIS A 176 -5.18 8.26 35.31
CA HIS A 176 -3.97 8.89 35.85
C HIS A 176 -2.69 8.61 35.03
N VAL A 177 -2.79 7.77 34.00
CA VAL A 177 -1.63 7.35 33.20
C VAL A 177 -1.26 8.45 32.21
N THR A 178 0.02 8.82 32.20
CA THR A 178 0.58 9.83 31.29
C THR A 178 1.51 9.22 30.24
N ASN A 179 2.05 8.01 30.47
CA ASN A 179 2.96 7.34 29.54
C ASN A 179 2.51 5.89 29.28
N MET A 180 2.22 5.57 28.02
CA MET A 180 1.87 4.23 27.54
C MET A 180 2.85 3.71 26.47
N SER A 181 4.06 4.29 26.41
CA SER A 181 5.04 3.94 25.39
C SER A 181 5.43 2.46 25.42
N GLY A 182 5.44 1.81 24.27
CA GLY A 182 5.81 0.40 24.13
C GLY A 182 4.91 -0.60 24.88
N MET A 183 3.74 -0.19 25.39
CA MET A 183 2.92 -1.01 26.29
C MET A 183 2.62 -2.39 25.71
N PHE A 184 2.23 -2.48 24.43
CA PHE A 184 1.90 -3.73 23.72
C PHE A 184 2.92 -4.06 22.62
N ALA A 185 4.13 -3.50 22.68
CA ALA A 185 5.12 -3.73 21.65
C ALA A 185 5.50 -5.23 21.56
N GLY A 186 5.28 -5.88 20.42
CA GLY A 186 5.52 -7.32 20.22
C GLY A 186 4.44 -8.25 20.82
N ALA A 187 3.32 -7.71 21.29
CA ALA A 187 2.15 -8.52 21.69
C ALA A 187 1.36 -8.95 20.44
N SER A 188 1.95 -9.85 19.65
CA SER A 188 1.50 -10.18 18.29
C SER A 188 0.08 -10.77 18.19
N THR A 189 -0.39 -11.43 19.25
CA THR A 189 -1.75 -12.02 19.31
C THR A 189 -2.82 -11.06 19.85
N PHE A 190 -2.42 -9.92 20.40
CA PHE A 190 -3.33 -9.00 21.09
C PHE A 190 -4.30 -8.32 20.11
N ASN A 191 -5.60 -8.48 20.34
CA ASN A 191 -6.65 -7.85 19.55
C ASN A 191 -7.94 -7.61 20.36
N GLN A 192 -7.81 -7.06 21.58
CA GLN A 192 -8.93 -6.80 22.49
C GLN A 192 -9.30 -5.31 22.55
N PRO A 193 -10.58 -4.97 22.79
CA PRO A 193 -11.05 -3.59 22.82
C PRO A 193 -10.41 -2.79 23.96
N LEU A 194 -10.14 -1.51 23.68
CA LEU A 194 -9.50 -0.53 24.58
C LEU A 194 -10.23 0.83 24.53
N ASP A 195 -11.42 0.89 23.95
CA ASP A 195 -12.16 2.11 23.67
C ASP A 195 -12.76 2.79 24.91
N ASN A 196 -12.82 2.09 26.06
CA ASN A 196 -13.26 2.64 27.34
C ASN A 196 -12.12 3.29 28.14
N TRP A 197 -10.87 3.17 27.71
CA TRP A 197 -9.74 3.76 28.41
C TRP A 197 -9.78 5.29 28.37
N ASP A 198 -9.57 5.91 29.52
CA ASP A 198 -9.30 7.34 29.61
C ASP A 198 -7.83 7.59 29.31
N VAL A 199 -7.57 8.16 28.14
CA VAL A 199 -6.21 8.54 27.68
C VAL A 199 -6.00 10.06 27.64
N SER A 200 -6.91 10.85 28.22
CA SER A 200 -6.89 12.32 28.15
C SER A 200 -5.63 12.96 28.74
N HIS A 201 -4.93 12.25 29.63
CA HIS A 201 -3.67 12.67 30.25
C HIS A 201 -2.42 12.06 29.60
N VAL A 202 -2.58 11.17 28.62
CA VAL A 202 -1.44 10.50 27.97
C VAL A 202 -0.72 11.46 27.05
N THR A 203 0.59 11.60 27.25
CA THR A 203 1.46 12.48 26.45
C THR A 203 2.34 11.71 25.47
N ASP A 204 2.53 10.40 25.69
CA ASP A 204 3.48 9.55 24.97
C ASP A 204 2.85 8.18 24.62
N PHE A 205 2.60 7.99 23.32
CA PHE A 205 2.13 6.74 22.70
C PHE A 205 3.22 6.05 21.88
N SER A 206 4.48 6.49 22.00
CA SER A 206 5.55 5.94 21.16
C SER A 206 5.65 4.42 21.29
N GLU A 207 5.72 3.72 20.16
CA GLU A 207 5.84 2.26 20.06
C GLU A 207 4.70 1.45 20.72
N MET A 208 3.57 2.06 21.11
CA MET A 208 2.54 1.38 21.93
C MET A 208 2.07 0.03 21.35
N PHE A 209 1.82 -0.05 20.03
CA PHE A 209 1.43 -1.25 19.29
C PHE A 209 2.47 -1.68 18.25
N LEU A 210 3.74 -1.34 18.48
CA LEU A 210 4.83 -1.76 17.61
C LEU A 210 4.84 -3.30 17.48
N ASP A 211 4.74 -3.86 16.28
CA ASP A 211 4.76 -5.30 16.02
C ASP A 211 3.57 -6.09 16.59
N ALA A 212 2.48 -5.40 16.97
CA ALA A 212 1.20 -6.00 17.35
C ALA A 212 0.40 -6.40 16.09
N HIS A 213 0.88 -7.44 15.38
CA HIS A 213 0.42 -7.83 14.05
C HIS A 213 -1.11 -7.95 13.89
N ASN A 214 -1.79 -8.55 14.89
CA ASN A 214 -3.23 -8.82 14.84
C ASN A 214 -4.12 -7.67 15.31
N PHE A 215 -3.54 -6.61 15.86
CA PHE A 215 -4.32 -5.55 16.48
C PHE A 215 -5.09 -4.72 15.44
N ASP A 216 -6.43 -4.70 15.55
CA ASP A 216 -7.34 -3.97 14.67
C ASP A 216 -8.60 -3.48 15.42
N GLN A 217 -8.43 -3.02 16.67
CA GLN A 217 -9.55 -2.60 17.53
C GLN A 217 -9.80 -1.09 17.46
N LYS A 218 -11.06 -0.70 17.70
CA LYS A 218 -11.52 0.70 17.61
C LYS A 218 -10.85 1.55 18.68
N LEU A 219 -10.33 2.72 18.27
CA LEU A 219 -9.70 3.70 19.16
C LEU A 219 -10.26 5.12 18.98
N LYS A 220 -11.37 5.26 18.23
CA LYS A 220 -11.92 6.57 17.85
C LYS A 220 -12.43 7.42 19.04
N SER A 221 -12.72 6.79 20.18
CA SER A 221 -13.23 7.44 21.40
C SER A 221 -12.13 8.12 22.22
N TRP A 222 -10.87 7.84 21.92
CA TRP A 222 -9.73 8.35 22.68
C TRP A 222 -9.57 9.87 22.55
N ASP A 223 -9.45 10.56 23.69
CA ASP A 223 -9.04 11.96 23.73
C ASP A 223 -7.52 12.08 23.63
N THR A 224 -7.02 12.29 22.42
CA THR A 224 -5.58 12.40 22.14
C THR A 224 -5.03 13.82 22.28
N GLY A 225 -5.80 14.79 22.80
CA GLY A 225 -5.42 16.21 22.79
C GLY A 225 -4.12 16.55 23.54
N SER A 226 -3.73 15.72 24.50
CA SER A 226 -2.50 15.87 25.29
C SER A 226 -1.28 15.16 24.68
N VAL A 227 -1.47 14.35 23.63
CA VAL A 227 -0.40 13.52 23.06
C VAL A 227 0.60 14.38 22.30
N THR A 228 1.88 14.19 22.60
CA THR A 228 3.00 14.90 21.95
C THR A 228 3.90 13.99 21.11
N ASP A 229 3.94 12.69 21.42
CA ASP A 229 4.78 11.69 20.76
C ASP A 229 3.94 10.49 20.31
N MET A 230 3.89 10.25 19.00
CA MET A 230 3.21 9.10 18.37
C MET A 230 4.19 8.23 17.56
N ARG A 231 5.49 8.32 17.82
CA ARG A 231 6.50 7.61 17.01
C ARG A 231 6.25 6.11 17.01
N GLN A 232 6.19 5.52 15.83
CA GLN A 232 6.08 4.07 15.65
C GLN A 232 4.90 3.39 16.38
N MET A 233 3.85 4.14 16.74
CA MET A 233 2.74 3.60 17.53
C MET A 233 2.10 2.36 16.88
N PHE A 234 1.90 2.35 15.56
CA PHE A 234 1.33 1.23 14.80
C PHE A 234 2.34 0.60 13.84
N ALA A 235 3.64 0.78 14.07
CA ALA A 235 4.64 0.22 13.17
C ALA A 235 4.57 -1.32 13.21
N PHE A 236 4.53 -1.99 12.05
CA PHE A 236 4.38 -3.44 11.89
C PHE A 236 3.05 -4.03 12.40
N ALA A 237 2.06 -3.20 12.77
CA ALA A 237 0.70 -3.66 13.02
C ALA A 237 -0.01 -3.94 11.68
N THR A 238 0.30 -5.07 11.05
CA THR A 238 -0.04 -5.34 9.64
C THR A 238 -1.54 -5.36 9.34
N ASN A 239 -2.38 -5.72 10.31
CA ASN A 239 -3.84 -5.79 10.14
C ASN A 239 -4.57 -4.50 10.54
N PHE A 240 -3.87 -3.52 11.11
CA PHE A 240 -4.50 -2.32 11.64
C PHE A 240 -5.13 -1.46 10.54
N ASN A 241 -6.43 -1.21 10.62
CA ASN A 241 -7.19 -0.43 9.62
C ASN A 241 -8.44 0.27 10.19
N GLN A 242 -8.30 0.90 11.36
CA GLN A 242 -9.40 1.54 12.10
C GLN A 242 -9.53 3.05 11.88
N GLU A 243 -10.72 3.60 12.16
CA GLU A 243 -11.04 5.02 12.01
C GLU A 243 -10.33 5.88 13.07
N LEU A 244 -9.51 6.86 12.64
CA LEU A 244 -8.76 7.77 13.51
C LEU A 244 -9.02 9.27 13.23
N GLN A 245 -9.93 9.59 12.31
CA GLN A 245 -10.20 10.96 11.86
C GLN A 245 -10.65 11.95 12.97
N GLN A 246 -11.12 11.44 14.11
CA GLN A 246 -11.61 12.23 15.25
C GLN A 246 -10.51 12.58 16.26
N TRP A 247 -9.32 12.00 16.13
CA TRP A 247 -8.20 12.30 17.02
C TRP A 247 -7.77 13.76 16.90
N ASN A 248 -7.52 14.38 18.05
CA ASN A 248 -6.91 15.69 18.13
C ASN A 248 -5.39 15.54 18.13
N THR A 249 -4.73 15.95 17.04
CA THR A 249 -3.28 15.84 16.86
C THR A 249 -2.53 17.18 17.02
N ALA A 250 -3.20 18.25 17.46
CA ALA A 250 -2.62 19.60 17.47
C ALA A 250 -1.35 19.73 18.34
N SER A 251 -1.23 18.89 19.37
CA SER A 251 -0.09 18.86 20.29
C SER A 251 1.04 17.91 19.84
N VAL A 252 0.82 17.12 18.78
CA VAL A 252 1.78 16.11 18.32
C VAL A 252 2.97 16.78 17.64
N THR A 253 4.17 16.45 18.10
CA THR A 253 5.43 17.03 17.60
C THR A 253 6.21 16.10 16.67
N THR A 254 5.92 14.79 16.73
CA THR A 254 6.57 13.77 15.90
C THR A 254 5.59 12.64 15.56
N MET A 255 5.56 12.28 14.28
CA MET A 255 4.77 11.17 13.72
C MET A 255 5.68 10.13 13.05
N ARG A 256 6.98 10.13 13.40
CA ARG A 256 7.98 9.27 12.76
C ARG A 256 7.58 7.81 12.84
N GLY A 257 7.45 7.18 11.68
CA GLY A 257 7.12 5.76 11.56
C GLY A 257 5.74 5.36 12.07
N LEU A 258 4.80 6.29 12.29
CA LEU A 258 3.49 6.02 12.91
C LEU A 258 2.78 4.80 12.29
N PHE A 259 2.76 4.69 10.95
CA PHE A 259 2.13 3.60 10.19
C PHE A 259 3.15 2.76 9.39
N ARG A 260 4.42 2.74 9.82
CA ARG A 260 5.47 1.98 9.12
C ARG A 260 5.10 0.48 9.06
N SER A 261 4.99 -0.09 7.87
CA SER A 261 4.59 -1.48 7.62
C SER A 261 3.18 -1.84 8.09
N ALA A 262 2.32 -0.85 8.37
CA ALA A 262 0.89 -1.08 8.61
C ALA A 262 0.18 -1.32 7.27
N ARG A 263 0.42 -2.51 6.69
CA ARG A 263 0.14 -2.80 5.27
C ARG A 263 -1.32 -2.61 4.86
N GLN A 264 -2.28 -2.88 5.75
CA GLN A 264 -3.71 -2.76 5.46
C GLN A 264 -4.28 -1.35 5.74
N PHE A 265 -3.51 -0.46 6.36
CA PHE A 265 -4.01 0.84 6.79
C PHE A 265 -4.38 1.72 5.59
N ASN A 266 -5.66 2.08 5.47
CA ASN A 266 -6.15 2.93 4.39
C ASN A 266 -7.40 3.74 4.81
N ARG A 267 -7.33 4.40 5.98
CA ARG A 267 -8.43 5.22 6.57
C ARG A 267 -8.14 6.71 6.52
N GLU A 268 -9.21 7.50 6.57
CA GLU A 268 -9.17 8.95 6.47
C GLU A 268 -8.45 9.58 7.68
N ILE A 269 -7.46 10.42 7.40
CA ILE A 269 -6.65 11.17 8.39
C ILE A 269 -6.34 12.60 7.92
N GLY A 270 -6.88 13.04 6.78
CA GLY A 270 -6.65 14.40 6.24
C GLY A 270 -7.13 15.53 7.14
N THR A 271 -8.00 15.24 8.12
CA THR A 271 -8.53 16.19 9.11
C THR A 271 -7.58 16.51 10.26
N TRP A 272 -6.47 15.77 10.38
CA TRP A 272 -5.49 15.98 11.45
C TRP A 272 -4.80 17.34 11.36
N ASN A 273 -4.56 17.94 12.52
CA ASN A 273 -3.74 19.14 12.64
C ASN A 273 -2.28 18.73 12.80
N THR A 274 -1.46 19.02 11.79
CA THR A 274 -0.03 18.67 11.74
C THR A 274 0.91 19.86 11.94
N ALA A 275 0.39 21.04 12.26
CA ALA A 275 1.18 22.29 12.28
C ALA A 275 2.36 22.27 13.28
N SER A 276 2.26 21.45 14.33
CA SER A 276 3.29 21.27 15.36
C SER A 276 4.31 20.17 15.03
N VAL A 277 4.07 19.37 13.99
CA VAL A 277 4.89 18.20 13.66
C VAL A 277 6.21 18.63 13.00
N THR A 278 7.32 18.10 13.50
CA THR A 278 8.68 18.40 13.02
C THR A 278 9.36 17.22 12.32
N ASP A 279 8.93 15.99 12.60
CA ASP A 279 9.49 14.76 12.02
C ASP A 279 8.36 13.84 11.53
N MET A 280 8.28 13.67 10.20
CA MET A 280 7.37 12.75 9.51
C MET A 280 8.13 11.60 8.83
N SER A 281 9.40 11.38 9.19
CA SER A 281 10.21 10.35 8.57
C SER A 281 9.58 8.97 8.75
N ARG A 282 9.60 8.16 7.68
CA ARG A 282 9.06 6.78 7.65
C ARG A 282 7.57 6.62 7.97
N MET A 283 6.79 7.71 8.03
CA MET A 283 5.39 7.67 8.52
C MET A 283 4.55 6.59 7.83
N PHE A 284 4.69 6.42 6.51
CA PHE A 284 3.99 5.42 5.68
C PHE A 284 4.95 4.45 4.97
N GLU A 285 6.17 4.25 5.49
CA GLU A 285 7.13 3.30 4.92
C GLU A 285 6.51 1.89 4.89
N ASP A 286 6.40 1.23 3.73
CA ASP A 286 5.75 -0.07 3.49
C ASP A 286 4.24 -0.14 3.84
N ALA A 287 3.56 1.00 4.02
CA ALA A 287 2.09 1.06 4.10
C ALA A 287 1.49 0.89 2.69
N SER A 288 1.44 -0.37 2.23
CA SER A 288 1.19 -0.72 0.82
C SER A 288 -0.17 -0.27 0.28
N GLU A 289 -1.23 -0.28 1.10
CA GLU A 289 -2.60 0.07 0.70
C GLU A 289 -2.98 1.54 0.92
N PHE A 290 -2.12 2.32 1.59
CA PHE A 290 -2.46 3.69 1.97
C PHE A 290 -2.58 4.60 0.74
N ASN A 291 -3.77 5.16 0.52
CA ASN A 291 -4.03 6.07 -0.59
C ASN A 291 -5.15 7.09 -0.26
N ARG A 292 -5.05 7.75 0.89
CA ARG A 292 -6.03 8.76 1.38
C ARG A 292 -5.51 10.19 1.28
N ASP A 293 -6.44 11.13 1.23
CA ASP A 293 -6.14 12.54 1.07
C ASP A 293 -5.50 13.13 2.34
N ILE A 294 -4.35 13.76 2.14
CA ILE A 294 -3.53 14.43 3.16
C ILE A 294 -2.99 15.77 2.64
N GLY A 295 -3.49 16.25 1.49
CA GLY A 295 -3.03 17.50 0.89
C GLY A 295 -3.32 18.74 1.72
N SER A 296 -4.28 18.65 2.65
CA SER A 296 -4.68 19.70 3.59
C SER A 296 -3.78 19.84 4.82
N TRP A 297 -2.80 18.94 5.02
CA TRP A 297 -1.90 19.01 6.16
C TRP A 297 -0.99 20.24 6.11
N ASP A 298 -0.81 20.87 7.27
CA ASP A 298 0.19 21.92 7.48
C ASP A 298 1.53 21.25 7.81
N VAL A 299 2.45 21.25 6.85
CA VAL A 299 3.80 20.72 7.01
C VAL A 299 4.86 21.80 7.17
N SER A 300 4.45 23.05 7.42
CA SER A 300 5.36 24.20 7.50
C SER A 300 6.37 24.14 8.63
N SER A 301 6.18 23.27 9.63
CA SER A 301 7.11 23.00 10.73
C SER A 301 8.00 21.77 10.51
N VAL A 302 7.75 20.97 9.47
CA VAL A 302 8.44 19.70 9.23
C VAL A 302 9.87 19.95 8.78
N VAL A 303 10.82 19.27 9.43
CA VAL A 303 12.26 19.34 9.13
C VAL A 303 12.71 18.14 8.29
N THR A 304 12.07 16.97 8.45
CA THR A 304 12.44 15.77 7.70
C THR A 304 11.23 14.94 7.26
N MET A 305 11.27 14.52 5.99
CA MET A 305 10.30 13.62 5.35
C MET A 305 10.99 12.36 4.80
N ALA A 306 12.20 12.05 5.30
CA ALA A 306 12.98 10.91 4.85
C ALA A 306 12.16 9.61 4.90
N ARG A 307 12.09 8.89 3.78
CA ARG A 307 11.34 7.63 3.63
C ARG A 307 9.84 7.69 3.95
N MET A 308 9.22 8.88 3.95
CA MET A 308 7.81 9.03 4.35
C MET A 308 6.88 8.07 3.60
N PHE A 309 7.09 7.87 2.28
CA PHE A 309 6.30 6.99 1.42
C PHE A 309 7.10 5.81 0.84
N TYR A 310 8.26 5.48 1.42
CA TYR A 310 9.11 4.39 0.93
C TYR A 310 8.31 3.09 0.78
N SER A 311 8.25 2.51 -0.43
CA SER A 311 7.48 1.29 -0.73
C SER A 311 5.97 1.38 -0.41
N SER A 312 5.39 2.59 -0.34
CA SER A 312 3.93 2.79 -0.26
C SER A 312 3.32 2.68 -1.67
N LYS A 313 3.13 1.45 -2.13
CA LYS A 313 2.87 1.15 -3.55
C LYS A 313 1.61 1.81 -4.13
N ALA A 314 0.56 1.99 -3.33
CA ALA A 314 -0.73 2.53 -3.78
C ALA A 314 -0.86 4.06 -3.71
N PHE A 315 0.06 4.76 -3.05
CA PHE A 315 -0.08 6.18 -2.78
C PHE A 315 0.03 7.03 -4.06
N ASP A 316 -1.01 7.81 -4.38
CA ASP A 316 -1.07 8.68 -5.56
C ASP A 316 -2.01 9.89 -5.31
N ARG A 317 -1.85 10.60 -4.18
CA ARG A 317 -2.69 11.75 -3.80
C ARG A 317 -1.95 13.09 -3.91
N HIS A 318 -2.72 14.16 -4.10
CA HIS A 318 -2.21 15.51 -4.28
C HIS A 318 -1.59 16.04 -2.98
N ILE A 319 -0.32 16.43 -3.05
CA ILE A 319 0.47 16.99 -1.94
C ILE A 319 1.32 18.20 -2.38
N GLY A 320 1.12 18.71 -3.61
CA GLY A 320 1.87 19.87 -4.13
C GLY A 320 1.62 21.16 -3.35
N SER A 321 0.51 21.27 -2.62
CA SER A 321 0.16 22.43 -1.79
C SER A 321 0.94 22.56 -0.48
N TRP A 322 1.77 21.58 -0.16
CA TRP A 322 2.57 21.56 1.06
C TRP A 322 3.65 22.65 1.08
N ASN A 323 3.80 23.31 2.23
CA ASN A 323 4.89 24.27 2.47
C ASN A 323 6.13 23.54 2.99
N THR A 324 7.08 23.27 2.11
CA THR A 324 8.31 22.50 2.41
C THR A 324 9.52 23.35 2.80
N ALA A 325 9.36 24.66 3.01
CA ALA A 325 10.47 25.61 3.20
C ALA A 325 11.43 25.30 4.36
N ARG A 326 11.00 24.49 5.35
CA ARG A 326 11.82 24.07 6.51
C ARG A 326 12.39 22.66 6.38
N VAL A 327 12.02 21.91 5.34
CA VAL A 327 12.48 20.53 5.14
C VAL A 327 13.94 20.57 4.71
N THR A 328 14.78 19.80 5.39
CA THR A 328 16.22 19.67 5.08
C THR A 328 16.56 18.33 4.42
N THR A 329 15.70 17.31 4.55
CA THR A 329 15.99 15.95 4.09
C THR A 329 14.75 15.25 3.56
N MET A 330 14.85 14.76 2.31
CA MET A 330 13.82 13.98 1.61
C MET A 330 14.37 12.63 1.07
N THR A 331 15.48 12.15 1.64
CA THR A 331 16.11 10.87 1.28
C THR A 331 15.11 9.73 1.20
N ASP A 332 15.12 9.02 0.07
CA ASP A 332 14.28 7.87 -0.25
C ASP A 332 12.76 8.11 -0.08
N MET A 333 12.28 9.38 -0.09
CA MET A 333 10.88 9.70 0.26
C MET A 333 9.84 8.91 -0.54
N PHE A 334 10.03 8.78 -1.86
CA PHE A 334 9.15 8.05 -2.78
C PHE A 334 9.80 6.79 -3.38
N ARG A 335 10.90 6.29 -2.80
CA ARG A 335 11.58 5.09 -3.29
C ARG A 335 10.62 3.89 -3.31
N TYR A 336 10.53 3.19 -4.45
CA TYR A 336 9.59 2.09 -4.72
C TYR A 336 8.09 2.46 -4.61
N THR A 337 7.73 3.74 -4.69
CA THR A 337 6.33 4.21 -4.73
C THR A 337 5.80 4.11 -6.16
N LEU A 338 5.25 2.94 -6.50
CA LEU A 338 4.99 2.58 -7.90
C LEU A 338 3.90 3.41 -8.59
N ALA A 339 2.91 3.92 -7.84
CA ALA A 339 1.76 4.62 -8.39
C ALA A 339 1.90 6.16 -8.42
N PHE A 340 2.80 6.74 -7.62
CA PHE A 340 2.83 8.18 -7.39
C PHE A 340 3.24 8.97 -8.63
N ASN A 341 2.36 9.84 -9.10
CA ASN A 341 2.62 10.75 -10.22
C ASN A 341 1.83 12.07 -10.08
N LYS A 342 1.88 12.69 -8.89
CA LYS A 342 1.17 13.95 -8.61
C LYS A 342 2.14 15.12 -8.55
N ASP A 343 1.67 16.27 -9.04
CA ASP A 343 2.46 17.49 -9.14
C ASP A 343 2.97 17.96 -7.76
N ILE A 344 4.27 18.20 -7.71
CA ILE A 344 5.07 18.67 -6.57
C ILE A 344 6.08 19.75 -7.01
N GLY A 345 5.96 20.28 -8.23
CA GLY A 345 6.87 21.29 -8.78
C GLY A 345 6.87 22.60 -7.99
N SER A 346 5.80 22.86 -7.22
CA SER A 346 5.66 24.05 -6.37
C SER A 346 6.33 23.96 -4.99
N TRP A 347 6.98 22.85 -4.65
CA TRP A 347 7.69 22.71 -3.39
C TRP A 347 8.91 23.64 -3.30
N ASP A 348 9.09 24.25 -2.13
CA ASP A 348 10.30 25.01 -1.79
C ASP A 348 11.39 24.03 -1.38
N MET A 349 12.43 23.92 -2.22
CA MET A 349 13.57 23.02 -2.04
C MET A 349 14.82 23.74 -1.52
N SER A 350 14.75 25.06 -1.30
CA SER A 350 15.91 25.90 -0.99
C SER A 350 16.63 25.52 0.31
N SER A 351 15.98 24.83 1.25
CA SER A 351 16.59 24.35 2.49
C SER A 351 17.03 22.88 2.46
N VAL A 352 16.73 22.14 1.39
CA VAL A 352 16.98 20.71 1.29
C VAL A 352 18.44 20.44 0.93
N THR A 353 19.09 19.55 1.70
CA THR A 353 20.50 19.19 1.48
C THR A 353 20.70 17.76 0.95
N ASP A 354 19.68 16.91 1.07
CA ASP A 354 19.76 15.48 0.75
C ASP A 354 18.42 14.97 0.14
N ILE A 355 18.49 14.60 -1.13
CA ILE A 355 17.39 14.01 -1.93
C ILE A 355 17.77 12.62 -2.45
N ALA A 356 18.79 11.99 -1.86
CA ALA A 356 19.31 10.71 -2.33
C ALA A 356 18.19 9.65 -2.40
N GLY A 357 18.08 8.98 -3.55
CA GLY A 357 17.10 7.93 -3.77
C GLY A 357 15.63 8.38 -3.77
N MET A 358 15.32 9.68 -3.80
CA MET A 358 13.96 10.20 -3.61
C MET A 358 12.92 9.50 -4.50
N PHE A 359 13.21 9.27 -5.78
CA PHE A 359 12.33 8.60 -6.74
C PHE A 359 12.87 7.24 -7.22
N TYR A 360 13.81 6.63 -6.51
CA TYR A 360 14.41 5.35 -6.93
C TYR A 360 13.31 4.29 -7.16
N SER A 361 13.20 3.79 -8.40
CA SER A 361 12.14 2.86 -8.84
C SER A 361 10.70 3.36 -8.65
N ALA A 362 10.46 4.68 -8.63
CA ALA A 362 9.13 5.28 -8.68
C ALA A 362 8.61 5.28 -10.12
N LYS A 363 8.24 4.10 -10.63
CA LYS A 363 8.05 3.86 -12.08
C LYS A 363 7.07 4.78 -12.79
N ALA A 364 6.01 5.25 -12.10
CA ALA A 364 5.00 6.12 -12.68
C ALA A 364 5.35 7.62 -12.66
N PHE A 365 6.37 8.01 -11.89
CA PHE A 365 6.68 9.42 -11.68
C PHE A 365 7.22 10.09 -12.95
N ASN A 366 6.53 11.14 -13.41
CA ASN A 366 6.90 11.94 -14.58
C ASN A 366 6.35 13.38 -14.47
N GLN A 367 6.48 14.01 -13.30
CA GLN A 367 6.07 15.40 -13.10
C GLN A 367 7.25 16.36 -13.27
N ASP A 368 6.94 17.60 -13.66
CA ASP A 368 7.93 18.66 -13.83
C ASP A 368 8.44 19.15 -12.47
N VAL A 369 9.76 19.07 -12.29
CA VAL A 369 10.50 19.52 -11.09
C VAL A 369 11.64 20.48 -11.45
N SER A 370 11.63 21.02 -12.66
CA SER A 370 12.65 21.94 -13.19
C SER A 370 12.76 23.23 -12.37
N GLY A 371 11.65 23.66 -11.73
CA GLY A 371 11.58 24.87 -10.91
C GLY A 371 12.11 24.75 -9.48
N TRP A 372 12.57 23.57 -9.06
CA TRP A 372 13.13 23.37 -7.72
C TRP A 372 14.48 24.08 -7.55
N ASP A 373 14.62 24.83 -6.45
CA ASP A 373 15.92 25.35 -6.01
C ASP A 373 16.71 24.25 -5.31
N VAL A 374 17.68 23.66 -6.01
CA VAL A 374 18.55 22.59 -5.50
C VAL A 374 19.95 23.07 -5.12
N SER A 375 20.19 24.37 -5.02
CA SER A 375 21.55 24.94 -4.83
C SER A 375 22.23 24.49 -3.52
N ASN A 376 21.44 24.07 -2.52
CA ASN A 376 21.93 23.56 -1.23
C ASN A 376 22.02 22.03 -1.16
N VAL A 377 21.60 21.31 -2.21
CA VAL A 377 21.68 19.84 -2.27
C VAL A 377 23.13 19.40 -2.40
N THR A 378 23.55 18.51 -1.50
CA THR A 378 24.91 17.93 -1.50
C THR A 378 24.93 16.46 -1.92
N LYS A 379 23.79 15.77 -1.81
CA LYS A 379 23.61 14.35 -2.13
C LYS A 379 22.36 14.13 -2.97
N MET A 380 22.56 13.55 -4.16
CA MET A 380 21.48 13.21 -5.10
C MET A 380 21.69 11.83 -5.76
N ASN A 381 22.52 10.98 -5.15
CA ASN A 381 22.76 9.63 -5.64
C ASN A 381 21.43 8.84 -5.74
N GLY A 382 21.22 8.20 -6.89
CA GLY A 382 20.04 7.37 -7.17
C GLY A 382 18.70 8.12 -7.22
N THR A 383 18.68 9.46 -7.28
CA THR A 383 17.43 10.26 -7.20
C THR A 383 16.37 9.78 -8.19
N PHE A 384 16.74 9.52 -9.45
CA PHE A 384 15.85 9.06 -10.52
C PHE A 384 16.18 7.67 -11.06
N ALA A 385 16.98 6.87 -10.34
CA ALA A 385 17.34 5.52 -10.77
C ALA A 385 16.07 4.66 -10.97
N TRP A 386 15.97 3.95 -12.09
CA TRP A 386 14.83 3.12 -12.49
C TRP A 386 13.48 3.87 -12.55
N THR A 387 13.50 5.19 -12.70
CA THR A 387 12.30 6.02 -12.93
C THR A 387 11.98 6.02 -14.43
N THR A 388 11.29 4.97 -14.89
CA THR A 388 11.20 4.63 -16.32
C THR A 388 10.42 5.60 -17.21
N GLU A 389 9.69 6.56 -16.63
CA GLU A 389 8.89 7.53 -17.39
C GLU A 389 9.44 8.96 -17.32
N PHE A 390 10.41 9.24 -16.45
CA PHE A 390 10.91 10.59 -16.20
C PHE A 390 11.90 11.05 -17.28
N ASN A 391 11.59 12.18 -17.93
CA ASN A 391 12.44 12.81 -18.94
C ASN A 391 12.22 14.34 -19.04
N HIS A 392 12.02 15.03 -17.92
CA HIS A 392 11.84 16.49 -17.90
C HIS A 392 13.18 17.22 -17.89
N ASP A 393 13.22 18.43 -18.46
CA ASP A 393 14.40 19.27 -18.53
C ASP A 393 14.85 19.72 -17.11
N LEU A 394 16.11 19.45 -16.78
CA LEU A 394 16.75 19.80 -15.51
C LEU A 394 17.93 20.76 -15.68
N SER A 395 18.10 21.35 -16.86
CA SER A 395 19.20 22.27 -17.18
C SER A 395 19.25 23.51 -16.27
N GLY A 396 18.12 23.87 -15.66
CA GLY A 396 17.99 24.99 -14.72
C GLY A 396 18.45 24.70 -13.28
N TRP A 397 18.75 23.44 -12.94
CA TRP A 397 19.19 23.08 -11.58
C TRP A 397 20.63 23.54 -11.29
N ASP A 398 20.82 24.26 -10.18
CA ASP A 398 22.15 24.58 -9.65
C ASP A 398 22.71 23.40 -8.84
N VAL A 399 23.57 22.60 -9.46
CA VAL A 399 24.18 21.42 -8.85
C VAL A 399 25.60 21.66 -8.30
N SER A 400 26.03 22.92 -8.20
CA SER A 400 27.42 23.28 -7.83
C SER A 400 27.83 22.81 -6.42
N SER A 401 26.86 22.56 -5.53
CA SER A 401 27.10 22.03 -4.17
C SER A 401 27.12 20.50 -4.08
N VAL A 402 26.83 19.79 -5.18
CA VAL A 402 26.65 18.33 -5.17
C VAL A 402 27.99 17.62 -5.14
N THR A 403 28.10 16.61 -4.27
CA THR A 403 29.33 15.82 -4.11
C THR A 403 29.20 14.37 -4.58
N ASP A 404 27.97 13.84 -4.63
CA ASP A 404 27.67 12.45 -4.97
C ASP A 404 26.43 12.37 -5.89
N MET A 405 26.65 11.89 -7.12
CA MET A 405 25.67 11.67 -8.17
C MET A 405 25.58 10.18 -8.60
N THR A 406 26.13 9.26 -7.80
CA THR A 406 26.14 7.84 -8.13
C THR A 406 24.74 7.33 -8.50
N GLU A 407 24.62 6.61 -9.61
CA GLU A 407 23.37 6.00 -10.09
C GLU A 407 22.19 6.96 -10.32
N MET A 408 22.38 8.29 -10.35
CA MET A 408 21.24 9.25 -10.36
C MET A 408 20.19 8.96 -11.43
N PHE A 409 20.59 8.55 -12.64
CA PHE A 409 19.70 8.18 -13.74
C PHE A 409 19.84 6.71 -14.18
N TRP A 410 20.36 5.84 -13.29
CA TRP A 410 20.60 4.43 -13.61
C TRP A 410 19.33 3.72 -14.09
N GLY A 411 19.30 3.23 -15.34
CA GLY A 411 18.12 2.57 -15.93
C GLY A 411 16.90 3.48 -16.19
N SER A 412 17.08 4.81 -16.18
CA SER A 412 16.06 5.81 -16.57
C SER A 412 15.99 6.00 -18.09
N LYS A 413 14.90 6.59 -18.59
CA LYS A 413 14.75 7.09 -19.98
C LYS A 413 15.24 8.53 -20.16
N PHE A 414 15.89 9.09 -19.15
CA PHE A 414 16.36 10.47 -19.17
C PHE A 414 17.36 10.73 -20.31
N ASP A 415 17.03 11.72 -21.14
CA ASP A 415 17.77 12.17 -22.31
C ASP A 415 17.52 13.67 -22.54
N GLN A 416 17.89 14.50 -21.58
CA GLN A 416 17.82 15.97 -21.68
C GLN A 416 19.22 16.59 -21.54
N ASP A 417 19.34 17.84 -22.00
CA ASP A 417 20.58 18.61 -21.92
C ASP A 417 20.95 18.95 -20.46
N LEU A 418 22.19 18.66 -20.07
CA LEU A 418 22.78 18.93 -18.76
C LEU A 418 24.11 19.70 -18.86
N GLN A 419 24.45 20.28 -20.02
CA GLN A 419 25.73 20.95 -20.25
C GLN A 419 25.97 22.13 -19.30
N SER A 420 24.90 22.76 -18.81
CA SER A 420 24.94 23.90 -17.88
C SER A 420 25.33 23.53 -16.45
N TRP A 421 25.33 22.24 -16.10
CA TRP A 421 25.61 21.79 -14.73
C TRP A 421 27.08 22.00 -14.34
N ASP A 422 27.32 22.70 -13.22
CA ASP A 422 28.64 22.79 -12.60
C ASP A 422 28.89 21.55 -11.72
N VAL A 423 29.68 20.61 -12.22
CA VAL A 423 30.05 19.38 -11.51
C VAL A 423 31.42 19.44 -10.82
N SER A 424 31.99 20.64 -10.61
CA SER A 424 33.32 20.84 -10.04
C SER A 424 33.52 20.26 -8.63
N GLN A 425 32.44 20.09 -7.85
CA GLN A 425 32.47 19.50 -6.51
C GLN A 425 32.17 17.99 -6.47
N VAL A 426 31.79 17.38 -7.60
CA VAL A 426 31.40 15.97 -7.64
C VAL A 426 32.64 15.09 -7.47
N THR A 427 32.62 14.26 -6.44
CA THR A 427 33.69 13.29 -6.15
C THR A 427 33.34 11.89 -6.61
N ASN A 428 32.04 11.58 -6.77
CA ASN A 428 31.56 10.30 -7.24
C ASN A 428 30.38 10.47 -8.21
N MET A 429 30.54 9.92 -9.41
CA MET A 429 29.56 9.97 -10.51
C MET A 429 29.43 8.60 -11.18
N SER A 430 29.76 7.53 -10.44
CA SER A 430 29.69 6.17 -10.95
C SER A 430 28.27 5.79 -11.36
N ASP A 431 28.12 5.08 -12.48
CA ASP A 431 26.85 4.52 -12.94
C ASP A 431 25.76 5.57 -13.21
N LEU A 432 26.14 6.84 -13.45
CA LEU A 432 25.22 7.97 -13.62
C LEU A 432 24.08 7.67 -14.60
N PHE A 433 24.41 7.18 -15.80
CA PHE A 433 23.45 6.75 -16.82
C PHE A 433 23.60 5.26 -17.19
N ALA A 434 24.24 4.45 -16.33
CA ALA A 434 24.39 3.03 -16.65
C ALA A 434 22.99 2.40 -16.90
N LYS A 435 22.87 1.51 -17.89
CA LYS A 435 21.56 0.94 -18.34
C LYS A 435 20.50 1.95 -18.82
N GLY A 436 20.72 3.25 -18.73
CA GLY A 436 19.95 4.29 -19.40
C GLY A 436 20.49 4.55 -20.81
N GLN A 437 19.94 5.56 -21.48
CA GLN A 437 20.40 6.01 -22.80
C GLN A 437 20.35 7.53 -22.87
N LEU A 438 21.48 8.18 -22.56
CA LEU A 438 21.71 9.57 -22.97
C LEU A 438 21.95 9.54 -24.49
N SER A 439 21.34 10.46 -25.25
CA SER A 439 21.64 10.59 -26.67
C SER A 439 23.09 11.02 -26.89
N GLN A 440 23.61 10.71 -28.08
CA GLN A 440 24.95 11.12 -28.47
C GLN A 440 25.12 12.64 -28.46
N GLU A 441 24.11 13.39 -28.91
CA GLU A 441 24.10 14.86 -28.92
C GLU A 441 24.25 15.43 -27.51
N ASN A 442 23.38 15.03 -26.58
CA ASN A 442 23.45 15.49 -25.18
C ASN A 442 24.75 15.04 -24.49
N TYR A 443 25.28 13.87 -24.81
CA TYR A 443 26.56 13.41 -24.26
C TYR A 443 27.74 14.22 -24.77
N ASP A 444 27.78 14.52 -26.07
CA ASP A 444 28.84 15.33 -26.69
C ASP A 444 28.84 16.77 -26.13
N GLU A 445 27.66 17.41 -26.01
CA GLU A 445 27.52 18.75 -25.43
C GLU A 445 27.98 18.79 -23.96
N LEU A 446 27.57 17.80 -23.17
CA LEU A 446 28.02 17.65 -21.78
C LEU A 446 29.53 17.53 -21.68
N LEU A 447 30.17 16.68 -22.50
CA LEU A 447 31.62 16.51 -22.50
C LEU A 447 32.34 17.83 -22.83
N GLN A 448 31.90 18.51 -23.89
CA GLN A 448 32.50 19.76 -24.37
C GLN A 448 32.43 20.87 -23.34
N GLN A 449 31.35 20.93 -22.55
CA GLN A 449 31.18 21.98 -21.56
C GLN A 449 31.84 21.64 -20.22
N TRP A 450 31.75 20.39 -19.76
CA TRP A 450 32.32 19.99 -18.47
C TRP A 450 33.84 20.05 -18.44
N VAL A 451 34.53 19.78 -19.56
CA VAL A 451 35.99 19.87 -19.62
C VAL A 451 36.53 21.29 -19.36
N GLN A 452 35.67 22.31 -19.45
CA GLN A 452 36.04 23.70 -19.16
C GLN A 452 35.96 24.06 -17.66
N LEU A 453 35.47 23.16 -16.81
CA LEU A 453 35.30 23.36 -15.37
C LEU A 453 36.57 23.01 -14.57
N ASP A 454 36.66 23.51 -13.33
CA ASP A 454 37.73 23.12 -12.38
C ASP A 454 37.35 21.81 -11.67
N LEU A 455 37.55 20.69 -12.37
CA LEU A 455 37.04 19.37 -11.98
C LEU A 455 37.91 18.64 -10.94
N GLN A 456 37.26 17.91 -10.03
CA GLN A 456 37.95 16.94 -9.15
C GLN A 456 38.67 15.85 -9.98
N PRO A 457 39.87 15.40 -9.55
CA PRO A 457 40.59 14.36 -10.25
C PRO A 457 40.05 12.96 -9.94
N ASN A 458 40.28 12.00 -10.85
CA ASN A 458 39.95 10.57 -10.68
C ASN A 458 38.45 10.25 -10.51
N VAL A 459 37.55 11.09 -11.04
CA VAL A 459 36.12 10.81 -11.04
C VAL A 459 35.81 9.72 -12.07
N ARG A 460 34.90 8.80 -11.71
CA ARG A 460 34.35 7.79 -12.62
C ARG A 460 33.04 8.31 -13.21
N LEU A 461 32.94 8.35 -14.53
CA LEU A 461 31.70 8.64 -15.28
C LEU A 461 31.30 7.38 -16.05
N ASP A 462 30.04 6.98 -15.93
CA ASP A 462 29.48 5.84 -16.66
C ASP A 462 28.20 6.26 -17.38
N VAL A 463 28.26 6.28 -18.70
CA VAL A 463 27.14 6.58 -19.60
C VAL A 463 26.64 5.34 -20.35
N GLY A 464 27.00 4.14 -19.87
CA GLY A 464 26.52 2.89 -20.42
C GLY A 464 27.04 2.60 -21.83
N GLN A 465 26.16 2.58 -22.82
CA GLN A 465 26.48 2.27 -24.22
C GLN A 465 26.33 3.49 -25.15
N THR A 466 26.14 4.68 -24.59
CA THR A 466 26.08 5.92 -25.35
C THR A 466 27.42 6.16 -26.05
N THR A 467 27.39 6.37 -27.36
CA THR A 467 28.58 6.72 -28.16
C THR A 467 28.83 8.22 -28.14
N PHE A 468 30.06 8.66 -28.38
CA PHE A 468 30.45 10.08 -28.52
C PHE A 468 31.04 10.35 -29.90
N CYS A 469 31.04 11.62 -30.32
CA CYS A 469 31.43 12.04 -31.66
C CYS A 469 32.08 13.44 -31.58
N ALA A 470 31.28 14.50 -31.47
CA ALA A 470 31.79 15.87 -31.37
C ALA A 470 32.54 16.15 -30.04
N GLY A 471 32.27 15.36 -28.98
CA GLY A 471 32.92 15.46 -27.67
C GLY A 471 34.26 14.74 -27.55
N ALA A 472 34.80 14.15 -28.63
CA ALA A 472 35.97 13.27 -28.58
C ALA A 472 37.23 13.92 -27.96
N GLU A 473 37.52 15.18 -28.32
CA GLU A 473 38.65 15.92 -27.77
C GLU A 473 38.46 16.21 -26.27
N ALA A 474 37.27 16.71 -25.91
CA ALA A 474 36.91 17.02 -24.53
C ALA A 474 36.97 15.77 -23.63
N ARG A 475 36.42 14.65 -24.09
CA ARG A 475 36.52 13.34 -23.42
C ARG A 475 37.97 12.92 -23.18
N THR A 476 38.82 13.10 -24.19
CA THR A 476 40.24 12.73 -24.08
C THR A 476 40.96 13.59 -23.04
N ALA A 477 40.67 14.90 -23.02
CA ALA A 477 41.20 15.81 -22.01
C ALA A 477 40.71 15.47 -20.58
N LEU A 478 39.43 15.15 -20.38
CA LEU A 478 38.91 14.67 -19.09
C LEU A 478 39.70 13.46 -18.57
N MET A 479 40.01 12.50 -19.44
CA MET A 479 40.77 11.30 -19.05
C MET A 479 42.25 11.58 -18.78
N LEU A 480 42.92 12.36 -19.63
CA LEU A 480 44.36 12.57 -19.56
C LEU A 480 44.78 13.66 -18.58
N GLU A 481 43.98 14.73 -18.47
CA GLU A 481 44.30 15.91 -17.67
C GLU A 481 43.72 15.80 -16.25
N HIS A 482 42.49 15.28 -16.12
CA HIS A 482 41.82 15.11 -14.83
C HIS A 482 41.87 13.67 -14.29
N GLY A 483 42.41 12.71 -15.05
CA GLY A 483 42.52 11.31 -14.63
C GLY A 483 41.17 10.60 -14.53
N TRP A 484 40.13 11.11 -15.18
CA TRP A 484 38.80 10.52 -15.14
C TRP A 484 38.79 9.12 -15.78
N THR A 485 37.94 8.24 -15.24
CA THR A 485 37.65 6.93 -15.85
C THR A 485 36.25 6.96 -16.46
N ILE A 486 36.17 6.99 -17.79
CA ILE A 486 34.92 7.11 -18.55
C ILE A 486 34.54 5.74 -19.15
N PHE A 487 33.33 5.26 -18.84
CA PHE A 487 32.73 4.07 -19.43
C PHE A 487 31.58 4.48 -20.37
N ASP A 488 31.78 4.29 -21.66
CA ASP A 488 30.84 4.64 -22.71
C ASP A 488 30.87 3.63 -23.87
N GLY A 489 30.01 3.85 -24.88
CA GLY A 489 29.90 3.02 -26.08
C GLY A 489 31.06 3.17 -27.07
N GLY A 490 32.05 4.03 -26.78
CA GLY A 490 33.13 4.37 -27.70
C GLY A 490 32.75 5.44 -28.73
N SER A 491 33.65 5.67 -29.69
CA SER A 491 33.41 6.63 -30.77
C SER A 491 32.25 6.15 -31.66
N ALA A 492 31.32 7.04 -31.95
CA ALA A 492 30.31 6.82 -32.96
C ALA A 492 30.99 6.67 -34.32
N ASN A 493 30.55 5.68 -35.10
CA ASN A 493 31.03 5.44 -36.46
C ASN A 493 29.91 5.80 -37.43
N LEU A 494 29.63 7.10 -37.56
CA LEU A 494 28.57 7.63 -38.42
C LEU A 494 29.15 8.02 -39.78
N PRO A 495 28.45 7.74 -40.89
CA PRO A 495 28.87 8.24 -42.20
C PRO A 495 28.71 9.76 -42.31
N PRO A 496 29.51 10.43 -43.16
CA PRO A 496 29.37 11.86 -43.42
C PRO A 496 28.01 12.16 -44.08
N THR A 497 27.52 13.40 -43.94
CA THR A 497 26.30 13.87 -44.62
C THR A 497 26.66 14.54 -45.95
N PRO A 498 26.33 13.92 -47.11
CA PRO A 498 26.70 14.48 -48.40
C PRO A 498 25.67 15.52 -48.85
N VAL A 499 26.13 16.73 -49.17
CA VAL A 499 25.30 17.81 -49.70
C VAL A 499 25.71 18.03 -51.16
N CYS A 500 24.84 17.66 -52.10
CA CYS A 500 25.10 17.83 -53.53
C CYS A 500 24.59 19.17 -54.04
N ARG A 501 25.29 19.74 -55.00
CA ARG A 501 24.79 20.84 -55.83
C ARG A 501 24.80 20.46 -57.29
N ASP A 502 23.71 20.79 -57.99
CA ASP A 502 23.62 20.66 -59.43
C ASP A 502 24.57 21.67 -60.10
N ILE A 503 25.22 21.25 -61.17
CA ILE A 503 26.12 22.10 -61.94
C ILE A 503 25.81 22.01 -63.43
N THR A 504 26.07 23.09 -64.15
CA THR A 504 26.00 23.13 -65.62
C THR A 504 27.41 23.25 -66.16
N VAL A 505 27.77 22.39 -67.11
CA VAL A 505 29.08 22.39 -67.76
C VAL A 505 28.91 22.42 -69.27
N PHE A 506 29.67 23.30 -69.92
CA PHE A 506 29.63 23.45 -71.37
C PHE A 506 30.78 22.63 -71.96
N LEU A 507 30.45 21.83 -72.97
CA LEU A 507 31.46 21.22 -73.82
C LEU A 507 32.30 22.34 -74.45
N ASP A 508 33.61 22.21 -74.35
CA ASP A 508 34.51 23.21 -74.92
C ASP A 508 34.44 23.22 -76.45
N ALA A 509 35.23 24.07 -77.11
CA ALA A 509 35.26 24.15 -78.59
C ALA A 509 35.66 22.83 -79.28
N ASN A 510 36.10 21.82 -78.53
CA ASN A 510 36.44 20.48 -79.00
C ASN A 510 35.36 19.44 -78.65
N GLY A 511 34.27 19.83 -77.99
CA GLY A 511 33.16 18.94 -77.65
C GLY A 511 33.37 18.09 -76.39
N SER A 512 34.22 18.50 -75.43
CA SER A 512 34.42 17.77 -74.16
C SER A 512 34.58 18.70 -72.94
N VAL A 513 34.28 18.20 -71.74
CA VAL A 513 34.51 18.91 -70.47
C VAL A 513 34.77 17.92 -69.32
N THR A 514 35.73 18.24 -68.44
CA THR A 514 36.08 17.45 -67.25
C THR A 514 35.84 18.24 -65.98
N ILE A 515 35.11 17.67 -65.03
CA ILE A 515 34.83 18.25 -63.71
C ILE A 515 35.70 17.61 -62.63
N ARG A 516 35.91 18.30 -61.50
CA ARG A 516 36.46 17.68 -60.29
C ARG A 516 35.33 17.27 -59.34
N PRO A 517 35.41 16.14 -58.62
CA PRO A 517 34.34 15.70 -57.72
C PRO A 517 33.90 16.75 -56.68
N ASP A 518 34.84 17.51 -56.12
CA ASP A 518 34.58 18.62 -55.18
C ASP A 518 33.75 19.77 -55.78
N THR A 519 33.63 19.85 -57.11
CA THR A 519 32.74 20.84 -57.74
C THR A 519 31.26 20.51 -57.59
N LEU A 520 30.90 19.25 -57.32
CA LEU A 520 29.53 18.80 -57.05
C LEU A 520 29.15 18.97 -55.57
N ASP A 521 30.11 19.34 -54.71
CA ASP A 521 29.87 19.54 -53.29
C ASP A 521 29.16 20.88 -53.02
N GLY A 522 28.03 20.79 -52.33
CA GLY A 522 27.20 21.89 -51.85
C GLY A 522 27.43 22.25 -50.38
N GLY A 523 28.40 21.62 -49.71
CA GLY A 523 28.73 21.83 -48.30
C GLY A 523 28.57 20.58 -47.45
N SER A 524 29.07 19.44 -47.95
CA SER A 524 29.07 18.18 -47.20
C SER A 524 29.88 18.30 -45.91
N PHE A 525 29.42 17.64 -44.85
CA PHE A 525 30.05 17.73 -43.53
C PHE A 525 30.04 16.37 -42.83
N ASP A 526 31.02 16.17 -41.96
CA ASP A 526 31.11 15.02 -41.06
C ASP A 526 30.62 15.44 -39.67
N HIS A 527 29.81 14.61 -39.03
CA HIS A 527 29.35 14.87 -37.66
C HIS A 527 30.45 14.61 -36.62
N CYS A 528 31.46 13.77 -36.92
CA CYS A 528 32.43 13.26 -35.92
C CYS A 528 33.87 13.78 -36.02
N GLY A 529 34.16 14.84 -36.80
CA GLY A 529 35.48 15.47 -36.74
C GLY A 529 35.76 16.52 -37.81
N GLU A 530 36.68 17.44 -37.49
CA GLU A 530 37.12 18.48 -38.41
C GLU A 530 38.13 17.98 -39.45
N THR A 531 37.71 18.11 -40.72
CA THR A 531 38.55 18.44 -41.89
C THR A 531 39.51 17.39 -42.46
N GLU A 532 38.97 16.38 -43.16
CA GLU A 532 39.40 16.05 -44.54
C GLU A 532 38.41 15.04 -45.20
N LEU A 533 37.27 15.54 -45.71
CA LEU A 533 36.35 14.71 -46.49
C LEU A 533 36.98 14.35 -47.86
N GLN A 534 36.94 13.07 -48.22
CA GLN A 534 37.36 12.60 -49.53
C GLN A 534 36.16 12.55 -50.48
N PHE A 535 36.28 13.24 -51.62
CA PHE A 535 35.23 13.31 -52.64
C PHE A 535 35.59 12.43 -53.84
N SER A 536 34.63 11.60 -54.27
CA SER A 536 34.73 10.86 -55.53
C SER A 536 33.40 10.95 -56.29
N ALA A 537 33.44 11.03 -57.62
CA ALA A 537 32.25 11.12 -58.44
C ALA A 537 32.16 9.90 -59.36
N SER A 538 30.95 9.39 -59.59
CA SER A 538 30.71 8.25 -60.49
C SER A 538 31.16 8.54 -61.93
N ARG A 539 31.23 9.82 -62.31
CA ARG A 539 31.69 10.28 -63.61
C ARG A 539 32.28 11.69 -63.52
N THR A 540 33.41 11.93 -64.19
CA THR A 540 34.08 13.25 -64.20
C THR A 540 34.36 13.81 -65.59
N VAL A 541 34.16 13.04 -66.66
CA VAL A 541 34.41 13.47 -68.05
C VAL A 541 33.14 13.33 -68.87
N PHE A 542 32.83 14.37 -69.64
CA PHE A 542 31.65 14.45 -70.50
C PHE A 542 32.02 14.91 -71.91
N ASP A 543 31.32 14.41 -72.91
CA ASP A 543 31.52 14.74 -74.32
C ASP A 543 30.19 14.93 -75.07
N CYS A 544 30.23 15.14 -76.40
CA CYS A 544 29.04 15.36 -77.23
C CYS A 544 28.01 14.21 -77.19
N SER A 545 28.33 13.04 -76.64
CA SER A 545 27.35 11.97 -76.40
C SER A 545 26.59 12.11 -75.08
N ASP A 546 27.05 13.01 -74.21
CA ASP A 546 26.52 13.24 -72.87
C ASP A 546 25.64 14.49 -72.78
N ILE A 547 25.36 15.16 -73.91
CA ILE A 547 24.53 16.37 -74.00
C ILE A 547 23.14 16.12 -73.40
N GLY A 548 22.77 16.89 -72.39
CA GLY A 548 21.57 16.72 -71.59
C GLY A 548 21.89 16.69 -70.09
N GLN A 549 20.92 16.28 -69.28
CA GLN A 549 21.12 16.07 -67.86
C GLN A 549 21.74 14.69 -67.62
N VAL A 550 22.91 14.66 -66.99
CA VAL A 550 23.57 13.43 -66.55
C VAL A 550 23.58 13.42 -65.03
N GLU A 551 22.94 12.43 -64.42
CA GLU A 551 23.03 12.23 -62.99
C GLU A 551 24.43 11.71 -62.63
N VAL A 552 25.08 12.40 -61.70
CA VAL A 552 26.39 12.02 -61.17
C VAL A 552 26.25 11.80 -59.68
N VAL A 553 26.68 10.63 -59.23
CA VAL A 553 26.70 10.29 -57.82
C VAL A 553 27.99 10.83 -57.24
N LEU A 554 27.88 11.77 -56.29
CA LEU A 554 28.99 12.20 -55.45
C LEU A 554 29.03 11.27 -54.24
N THR A 555 30.14 10.58 -54.03
CA THR A 555 30.43 9.81 -52.82
C THR A 555 31.40 10.60 -51.95
N VAL A 556 30.95 10.90 -50.75
CA VAL A 556 31.70 11.60 -49.70
C VAL A 556 32.13 10.55 -48.70
N LYS A 557 33.43 10.48 -48.43
CA LYS A 557 34.02 9.48 -47.54
C LYS A 557 34.81 10.17 -46.44
N ASP A 558 34.58 9.75 -45.20
CA ASP A 558 35.35 10.22 -44.05
C ASP A 558 36.71 9.49 -43.92
N ARG A 559 37.47 9.83 -42.88
CA ARG A 559 38.78 9.22 -42.59
C ARG A 559 38.66 7.79 -42.05
N ASP A 560 37.57 7.47 -41.36
CA ASP A 560 37.31 6.15 -40.77
C ASP A 560 36.80 5.14 -41.81
N GLY A 561 36.51 5.63 -43.01
CA GLY A 561 36.20 4.86 -44.18
C GLY A 561 34.71 4.75 -44.47
N ASN A 562 33.85 5.40 -43.67
CA ASN A 562 32.42 5.47 -43.92
C ASN A 562 32.17 6.39 -45.11
N ALA A 563 31.24 6.01 -45.97
CA ALA A 563 30.93 6.75 -47.17
C ALA A 563 29.43 6.83 -47.38
N GLU A 564 28.95 7.99 -47.79
CA GLU A 564 27.57 8.21 -48.16
C GLU A 564 27.52 9.01 -49.46
N SER A 565 26.40 8.89 -50.17
CA SER A 565 26.27 9.47 -51.50
C SER A 565 25.04 10.34 -51.68
N CYS A 566 25.19 11.40 -52.46
CA CYS A 566 24.08 12.18 -52.99
C CYS A 566 24.18 12.23 -54.52
N THR A 567 23.06 12.49 -55.19
CA THR A 567 23.01 12.69 -56.63
C THR A 567 22.99 14.17 -56.95
N ALA A 568 23.92 14.58 -57.81
CA ALA A 568 23.94 15.91 -58.42
C ALA A 568 23.64 15.76 -59.91
N THR A 569 22.79 16.63 -60.44
CA THR A 569 22.53 16.71 -61.87
C THR A 569 23.62 17.55 -62.53
N VAL A 570 24.46 16.91 -63.33
CA VAL A 570 25.40 17.60 -64.22
C VAL A 570 24.71 17.82 -65.55
N THR A 571 24.27 19.04 -65.80
CA THR A 571 23.72 19.40 -67.11
C THR A 571 24.90 19.67 -68.04
N VAL A 572 25.21 18.69 -68.89
CA VAL A 572 26.24 18.79 -69.91
C VAL A 572 25.58 19.36 -71.14
N GLU A 573 25.96 20.56 -71.52
CA GLU A 573 25.44 21.15 -72.75
C GLU A 573 26.52 21.08 -73.83
N ASP A 574 26.14 20.61 -75.03
CA ASP A 574 26.91 20.91 -76.24
C ASP A 574 27.14 22.41 -76.31
N ALA A 575 27.97 22.90 -77.22
CA ALA A 575 27.77 24.26 -77.72
C ALA A 575 26.71 24.19 -78.85
N PRO A 576 25.40 24.06 -78.57
CA PRO A 576 24.42 23.54 -79.50
C PRO A 576 23.79 24.70 -80.27
N ALA A 577 23.07 24.38 -81.36
CA ALA A 577 21.78 24.94 -81.85
C ALA A 577 21.10 26.12 -81.14
N ALA A 578 21.78 27.08 -80.51
CA ALA A 578 21.20 27.74 -79.35
C ALA A 578 20.37 28.95 -79.75
N ILE A 579 19.11 28.96 -79.33
CA ILE A 579 18.27 30.15 -79.28
C ILE A 579 18.86 31.11 -78.20
N TYR A 580 19.94 31.80 -78.54
CA TYR A 580 20.59 32.85 -77.75
C TYR A 580 19.66 34.05 -77.54
N LYS A 581 19.70 34.63 -76.33
CA LYS A 581 18.85 35.77 -75.89
C LYS A 581 17.36 35.44 -75.71
N LEU A 582 17.02 34.23 -75.26
CA LEU A 582 15.65 33.92 -74.83
C LEU A 582 15.20 34.92 -73.73
N PRO A 583 14.01 35.52 -73.84
CA PRO A 583 13.46 36.37 -72.78
C PRO A 583 13.42 35.65 -71.43
N LYS A 584 13.69 36.37 -70.34
CA LYS A 584 13.38 35.88 -68.99
C LYS A 584 11.86 35.88 -68.77
N ASN A 585 11.37 35.09 -67.82
CA ASN A 585 9.97 35.16 -67.38
C ASN A 585 9.58 36.60 -67.09
N VAL A 586 8.44 37.04 -67.61
CA VAL A 586 7.98 38.43 -67.48
C VAL A 586 6.80 38.44 -66.51
N THR A 587 7.02 39.01 -65.33
CA THR A 587 5.94 39.26 -64.36
C THR A 587 5.53 40.72 -64.45
N VAL A 588 4.27 40.97 -64.74
CA VAL A 588 3.70 42.32 -64.80
C VAL A 588 2.41 42.38 -64.00
N ALA A 589 2.14 43.51 -63.34
CA ALA A 589 0.83 43.74 -62.75
C ALA A 589 -0.20 44.04 -63.86
N ALA A 590 -1.45 43.64 -63.65
CA ALA A 590 -2.55 44.00 -64.56
C ALA A 590 -2.64 45.54 -64.74
N ASP A 591 -2.94 45.99 -65.97
CA ASP A 591 -3.10 47.42 -66.27
C ASP A 591 -4.30 48.01 -65.50
N VAL A 592 -4.23 49.29 -65.13
CA VAL A 592 -5.19 50.00 -64.24
C VAL A 592 -6.67 49.98 -64.67
N ASP A 593 -6.99 49.49 -65.87
CA ASP A 593 -8.34 49.42 -66.45
C ASP A 593 -8.78 48.00 -66.90
N GLY A 594 -8.15 46.92 -66.42
CA GLY A 594 -8.68 45.55 -66.58
C GLY A 594 -7.75 44.41 -66.15
N CYS A 595 -8.27 43.22 -65.82
CA CYS A 595 -7.52 42.00 -65.40
C CYS A 595 -6.68 41.36 -66.54
N LYS A 596 -6.00 42.17 -67.37
CA LYS A 596 -5.05 41.79 -68.43
C LYS A 596 -3.87 42.77 -68.43
N ALA A 597 -2.68 42.32 -68.84
CA ALA A 597 -1.52 43.20 -69.03
C ALA A 597 -0.92 42.99 -70.42
N ARG A 598 -0.50 44.08 -71.08
CA ARG A 598 0.24 44.01 -72.34
C ARG A 598 1.72 43.78 -72.06
N VAL A 599 2.32 42.73 -72.63
CA VAL A 599 3.68 42.31 -72.26
C VAL A 599 4.62 42.32 -73.46
N PHE A 600 5.77 43.01 -73.30
CA PHE A 600 6.78 43.17 -74.34
C PHE A 600 8.09 42.48 -73.95
N TRP A 601 8.75 41.83 -74.92
CA TRP A 601 10.08 41.24 -74.81
C TRP A 601 10.86 41.31 -76.14
N THR A 602 12.17 41.04 -76.11
CA THR A 602 13.02 40.98 -77.32
C THR A 602 13.13 39.52 -77.82
N PRO A 603 12.83 39.21 -79.10
CA PRO A 603 12.92 37.83 -79.62
C PRO A 603 14.36 37.28 -79.69
N PRO A 604 14.56 35.95 -79.58
CA PRO A 604 15.90 35.33 -79.55
C PRO A 604 16.46 34.89 -80.94
N THR A 605 17.71 34.38 -81.01
CA THR A 605 18.52 34.08 -82.24
C THR A 605 19.27 32.73 -82.19
N THR A 606 19.61 32.01 -83.28
CA THR A 606 20.17 30.62 -83.26
C THR A 606 21.66 30.41 -83.63
N ASN A 607 22.25 29.21 -83.38
CA ASN A 607 23.60 28.77 -83.83
C ASN A 607 23.61 27.88 -85.11
N CYS A 608 24.80 27.43 -85.54
CA CYS A 608 25.29 26.67 -86.70
C CYS A 608 24.37 25.98 -87.74
N ARG A 609 23.02 25.79 -87.59
CA ARG A 609 22.15 25.36 -88.71
C ARG A 609 20.58 25.38 -88.54
N SER A 610 19.92 26.22 -87.73
CA SER A 610 18.44 26.13 -87.49
C SER A 610 17.54 27.36 -87.83
N THR A 611 16.23 27.13 -88.12
CA THR A 611 15.16 28.12 -88.49
C THR A 611 14.11 28.33 -87.38
N LEU A 612 13.73 29.57 -87.03
CA LEU A 612 12.93 29.92 -85.82
C LEU A 612 11.44 30.33 -86.07
N THR A 613 10.48 29.84 -85.25
CA THR A 613 9.03 30.20 -85.24
C THR A 613 8.50 30.43 -83.79
N ALA A 614 7.38 31.13 -83.56
CA ALA A 614 6.91 31.53 -82.20
C ALA A 614 5.38 31.45 -82.00
N THR A 615 4.91 31.14 -80.77
CA THR A 615 3.48 31.00 -80.42
C THR A 615 2.76 32.30 -80.11
N HIS A 616 3.47 33.30 -79.57
CA HIS A 616 2.93 34.63 -79.25
C HIS A 616 3.92 35.71 -79.69
N ARG A 617 3.44 36.93 -79.88
CA ARG A 617 4.25 38.08 -80.30
C ARG A 617 4.48 39.01 -79.11
N SER A 618 5.69 39.55 -79.04
CA SER A 618 5.99 40.63 -78.11
C SER A 618 5.02 41.80 -78.32
N GLY A 619 4.32 42.20 -77.27
CA GLY A 619 3.25 43.20 -77.29
C GLY A 619 1.82 42.66 -77.23
N ASP A 620 1.62 41.34 -77.10
CA ASP A 620 0.31 40.72 -76.90
C ASP A 620 -0.28 41.01 -75.50
N LEU A 621 -1.60 40.87 -75.35
CA LEU A 621 -2.35 41.05 -74.09
C LEU A 621 -2.55 39.71 -73.39
N PHE A 622 -2.09 39.60 -72.14
CA PHE A 622 -2.17 38.38 -71.34
C PHE A 622 -3.16 38.54 -70.16
N PRO A 623 -4.02 37.55 -69.87
CA PRO A 623 -4.91 37.57 -68.70
C PRO A 623 -4.17 37.29 -67.38
N VAL A 624 -4.74 37.71 -66.24
CA VAL A 624 -4.24 37.38 -64.88
C VAL A 624 -4.07 35.86 -64.72
N GLY A 625 -2.90 35.45 -64.22
CA GLY A 625 -2.45 34.06 -64.19
C GLY A 625 -1.17 33.86 -65.00
N THR A 626 -0.77 32.60 -65.19
CA THR A 626 0.45 32.24 -65.93
C THR A 626 0.11 31.84 -67.37
N THR A 627 0.81 32.42 -68.35
CA THR A 627 0.73 32.04 -69.77
C THR A 627 2.12 31.68 -70.29
N VAL A 628 2.27 30.50 -70.91
CA VAL A 628 3.55 30.02 -71.45
C VAL A 628 3.72 30.47 -72.90
N VAL A 629 4.82 31.18 -73.20
CA VAL A 629 5.17 31.63 -74.56
C VAL A 629 6.37 30.83 -75.07
N SER A 630 6.19 30.08 -76.15
CA SER A 630 7.22 29.23 -76.76
C SER A 630 7.70 29.68 -78.15
N TYR A 631 9.01 29.52 -78.38
CA TYR A 631 9.75 29.68 -79.63
C TYR A 631 10.30 28.33 -80.07
N MET A 632 10.39 28.06 -81.37
CA MET A 632 10.74 26.77 -81.94
C MET A 632 11.79 26.93 -83.05
N ALA A 633 13.01 26.43 -82.86
CA ALA A 633 14.09 26.37 -83.84
C ALA A 633 14.19 24.96 -84.46
N THR A 634 14.29 24.85 -85.79
CA THR A 634 14.32 23.54 -86.49
C THR A 634 15.59 23.42 -87.32
N GLU A 635 16.39 22.38 -87.11
CA GLU A 635 17.58 22.04 -87.89
C GLU A 635 17.31 20.78 -88.73
N GLY A 636 17.16 20.96 -90.04
CA GLY A 636 16.86 19.85 -90.95
C GLY A 636 15.59 19.07 -90.57
N ALA A 637 15.58 17.76 -90.80
CA ALA A 637 14.47 16.85 -90.46
C ALA A 637 14.50 16.38 -88.98
N GLY A 638 15.27 17.04 -88.12
CA GLY A 638 15.32 16.77 -86.68
C GLY A 638 14.14 17.40 -85.93
N GLU A 639 13.88 16.89 -84.73
CA GLU A 639 12.84 17.40 -83.84
C GLU A 639 13.06 18.91 -83.54
N PRO A 640 12.03 19.75 -83.66
CA PRO A 640 12.15 21.17 -83.38
C PRO A 640 12.58 21.45 -81.92
N ILE A 641 13.61 22.28 -81.73
CA ILE A 641 14.05 22.80 -80.43
C ILE A 641 13.08 23.89 -79.99
N VAL A 642 12.25 23.60 -78.99
CA VAL A 642 11.30 24.56 -78.42
C VAL A 642 11.86 25.16 -77.13
N ALA A 643 12.05 26.48 -77.09
CA ALA A 643 12.42 27.25 -75.90
C ALA A 643 11.27 28.18 -75.50
N SER A 644 10.88 28.20 -74.24
CA SER A 644 9.73 28.98 -73.76
C SER A 644 10.06 29.81 -72.53
N PHE A 645 9.31 30.89 -72.32
CA PHE A 645 9.33 31.67 -71.08
C PHE A 645 7.88 31.92 -70.65
N VAL A 646 7.68 32.16 -69.36
CA VAL A 646 6.35 32.38 -68.77
C VAL A 646 6.10 33.87 -68.63
N VAL A 647 4.93 34.30 -69.09
CA VAL A 647 4.36 35.61 -68.76
C VAL A 647 3.38 35.40 -67.61
N THR A 648 3.66 35.99 -66.45
CA THR A 648 2.80 35.95 -65.26
C THR A 648 2.17 37.32 -65.07
N VAL A 649 0.85 37.42 -65.23
CA VAL A 649 0.13 38.66 -64.92
C VAL A 649 -0.42 38.54 -63.50
N THR A 650 0.10 39.33 -62.56
CA THR A 650 -0.30 39.29 -61.15
C THR A 650 -1.40 40.33 -60.85
N THR A 651 -2.34 39.94 -59.99
CA THR A 651 -3.23 40.89 -59.29
C THR A 651 -2.68 41.15 -57.89
N ASN A 652 -2.93 42.34 -57.35
CA ASN A 652 -2.58 42.68 -55.97
C ASN A 652 -3.71 42.36 -54.97
N LEU A 653 -4.89 41.88 -55.42
CA LEU A 653 -6.01 41.50 -54.54
C LEU A 653 -5.68 40.20 -53.76
N GLN A 654 -5.77 40.25 -52.44
CA GLN A 654 -5.46 39.16 -51.51
C GLN A 654 -6.49 39.11 -50.35
N VAL A 655 -6.80 37.91 -49.85
CA VAL A 655 -7.63 37.66 -48.66
C VAL A 655 -6.80 36.97 -47.56
N GLY A 656 -6.92 37.45 -46.32
CA GLY A 656 -6.33 36.82 -45.14
C GLY A 656 -7.11 35.60 -44.64
N LYS A 657 -6.61 34.97 -43.56
CA LYS A 657 -7.31 33.88 -42.87
C LYS A 657 -8.67 34.38 -42.35
N LEU A 658 -9.69 33.52 -42.39
CA LEU A 658 -10.98 33.78 -41.79
C LEU A 658 -10.86 33.68 -40.26
N GLU A 659 -11.26 34.72 -39.54
CA GLU A 659 -11.33 34.72 -38.08
C GLU A 659 -12.76 34.36 -37.66
N THR A 660 -12.95 33.21 -37.00
CA THR A 660 -14.27 32.67 -36.66
C THR A 660 -14.50 32.61 -35.15
N ALA A 661 -15.71 32.97 -34.70
CA ALA A 661 -16.16 32.73 -33.33
C ALA A 661 -17.19 31.58 -33.27
N ALA A 662 -17.01 30.68 -32.30
CA ALA A 662 -17.92 29.56 -32.08
C ALA A 662 -19.32 30.03 -31.68
N VAL A 663 -20.32 29.25 -32.08
CA VAL A 663 -21.73 29.46 -31.71
C VAL A 663 -21.91 29.16 -30.23
N SER A 664 -22.73 29.95 -29.53
CA SER A 664 -22.99 29.78 -28.09
C SER A 664 -23.52 28.40 -27.74
N CYS A 665 -24.35 27.81 -28.61
CA CYS A 665 -24.88 26.44 -28.54
C CYS A 665 -25.08 25.88 -29.94
N ARG A 666 -25.01 24.56 -30.13
CA ARG A 666 -25.07 23.91 -31.46
C ARG A 666 -26.33 24.23 -32.30
N SER A 667 -27.41 24.68 -31.66
CA SER A 667 -28.67 25.10 -32.30
C SER A 667 -28.79 26.61 -32.50
N ALA A 668 -27.91 27.42 -31.90
CA ALA A 668 -27.92 28.86 -32.09
C ALA A 668 -27.32 29.22 -33.46
N SER A 669 -27.59 30.44 -33.91
CA SER A 669 -27.05 31.02 -35.15
C SER A 669 -26.51 32.39 -34.82
N ASP A 670 -25.57 32.44 -33.88
CA ASP A 670 -24.87 33.64 -33.42
C ASP A 670 -23.37 33.59 -33.73
N GLY A 671 -22.94 32.59 -34.51
CA GLY A 671 -21.57 32.49 -35.01
C GLY A 671 -21.18 33.69 -35.86
N HIS A 672 -19.89 33.97 -35.90
CA HIS A 672 -19.32 35.16 -36.52
C HIS A 672 -18.09 34.78 -37.34
N ALA A 673 -17.94 35.38 -38.52
CA ALA A 673 -16.72 35.29 -39.33
C ALA A 673 -16.33 36.66 -39.88
N GLU A 674 -15.05 36.99 -39.79
CA GLU A 674 -14.47 38.22 -40.33
C GLU A 674 -13.26 37.89 -41.23
N VAL A 675 -13.07 38.71 -42.27
CA VAL A 675 -11.93 38.59 -43.19
C VAL A 675 -11.16 39.89 -43.29
N THR A 676 -9.85 39.83 -43.52
CA THR A 676 -9.06 40.99 -43.93
C THR A 676 -8.76 40.90 -45.44
N VAL A 677 -8.97 42.00 -46.17
CA VAL A 677 -8.72 42.07 -47.63
C VAL A 677 -7.72 43.18 -47.89
N SER A 678 -6.71 42.90 -48.70
CA SER A 678 -5.68 43.87 -49.07
C SER A 678 -5.40 43.84 -50.58
N GLY A 679 -5.10 45.01 -51.15
CA GLY A 679 -4.91 45.22 -52.59
C GLY A 679 -6.17 45.02 -53.45
N GLY A 680 -6.07 45.24 -54.78
CA GLY A 680 -7.22 45.41 -55.67
C GLY A 680 -7.76 46.85 -55.67
N ARG A 681 -8.84 47.11 -56.43
CA ARG A 681 -9.49 48.45 -56.50
C ARG A 681 -10.80 48.47 -55.73
N LEU A 682 -10.94 49.44 -54.82
CA LEU A 682 -12.17 49.68 -54.06
C LEU A 682 -13.33 50.14 -54.97
N PRO A 683 -14.59 49.82 -54.64
CA PRO A 683 -15.03 48.97 -53.52
C PRO A 683 -14.82 47.47 -53.78
N TYR A 684 -14.62 46.69 -52.71
CA TYR A 684 -14.68 45.22 -52.79
C TYR A 684 -16.12 44.76 -52.64
N HIS A 685 -16.43 43.65 -53.30
CA HIS A 685 -17.65 42.89 -53.17
C HIS A 685 -17.36 41.54 -52.48
N TYR A 686 -18.17 41.17 -51.49
CA TYR A 686 -18.04 39.99 -50.67
C TYR A 686 -19.25 39.07 -50.89
N ASP A 687 -18.99 37.81 -51.21
CA ASP A 687 -20.02 36.78 -51.38
C ASP A 687 -19.75 35.60 -50.44
N TRP A 688 -20.49 35.59 -49.33
CA TRP A 688 -20.42 34.57 -48.29
C TRP A 688 -21.43 33.44 -48.52
N GLN A 689 -20.99 32.19 -48.38
CA GLN A 689 -21.85 31.00 -48.40
C GLN A 689 -21.61 30.14 -47.15
N ALA A 690 -22.69 29.76 -46.48
CA ALA A 690 -22.66 28.88 -45.31
C ALA A 690 -23.68 27.75 -45.45
N SER A 691 -23.55 26.73 -44.60
CA SER A 691 -24.40 25.54 -44.62
C SER A 691 -25.88 25.87 -44.38
N GLY A 692 -26.70 25.76 -45.42
CA GLY A 692 -28.16 25.87 -45.32
C GLY A 692 -28.76 27.28 -45.42
N ALA A 693 -27.94 28.32 -45.63
CA ALA A 693 -28.43 29.68 -45.88
C ALA A 693 -27.49 30.47 -46.82
N GLY A 694 -28.07 31.27 -47.71
CA GLY A 694 -27.36 32.20 -48.58
C GLY A 694 -27.83 33.63 -48.36
N GLY A 695 -26.94 34.61 -48.57
CA GLY A 695 -27.26 36.03 -48.51
C GLY A 695 -26.82 36.76 -47.24
N TYR A 696 -25.56 36.61 -46.81
CA TYR A 696 -24.99 37.33 -45.66
C TYR A 696 -24.52 38.77 -45.98
N GLY A 697 -25.04 39.37 -47.05
CA GLY A 697 -24.71 40.72 -47.46
C GLY A 697 -23.33 40.86 -48.11
N ASP A 698 -23.05 42.08 -48.55
CA ASP A 698 -21.87 42.48 -49.30
C ASP A 698 -20.88 43.23 -48.37
N GLU A 699 -20.58 42.62 -47.23
CA GLU A 699 -19.79 43.22 -46.15
C GLU A 699 -18.62 42.31 -45.74
N ARG A 700 -17.61 42.92 -45.11
CA ARG A 700 -16.39 42.23 -44.61
C ARG A 700 -16.68 41.24 -43.48
N ILE A 701 -17.82 41.38 -42.80
CA ILE A 701 -18.18 40.60 -41.63
C ILE A 701 -19.48 39.85 -41.93
N ALA A 702 -19.49 38.54 -41.68
CA ALA A 702 -20.70 37.73 -41.70
C ALA A 702 -21.10 37.36 -40.26
N ASN A 703 -22.27 37.84 -39.83
CA ASN A 703 -22.86 37.52 -38.53
C ASN A 703 -24.04 36.57 -38.68
N GLY A 704 -24.33 35.82 -37.62
CA GLY A 704 -25.50 34.95 -37.57
C GLY A 704 -25.28 33.60 -38.26
N LEU A 705 -24.05 33.10 -38.22
CA LEU A 705 -23.64 31.87 -38.88
C LEU A 705 -24.03 30.64 -38.04
N PRO A 706 -24.61 29.58 -38.65
CA PRO A 706 -24.83 28.30 -37.99
C PRO A 706 -23.55 27.46 -37.95
N VAL A 707 -23.52 26.43 -37.10
CA VAL A 707 -22.44 25.43 -37.07
C VAL A 707 -22.31 24.74 -38.43
N GLY A 708 -21.10 24.68 -38.97
CA GLY A 708 -20.81 24.02 -40.25
C GLY A 708 -19.81 24.78 -41.14
N PRO A 709 -19.52 24.25 -42.35
CA PRO A 709 -18.59 24.87 -43.28
C PRO A 709 -19.10 26.23 -43.81
N ILE A 710 -18.14 27.14 -43.98
CA ILE A 710 -18.31 28.49 -44.54
C ILE A 710 -17.30 28.75 -45.66
N SER A 711 -17.70 29.54 -46.65
CA SER A 711 -16.83 29.98 -47.75
C SER A 711 -17.11 31.43 -48.14
N LEU A 712 -16.09 32.13 -48.63
CA LEU A 712 -16.13 33.51 -49.07
C LEU A 712 -15.50 33.65 -50.44
N THR A 713 -16.13 34.39 -51.34
CA THR A 713 -15.53 34.93 -52.56
C THR A 713 -15.45 36.46 -52.46
N VAL A 714 -14.27 37.04 -52.66
CA VAL A 714 -14.08 38.50 -52.71
C VAL A 714 -13.75 38.91 -54.13
N ARG A 715 -14.46 39.91 -54.66
CA ARG A 715 -14.25 40.50 -55.98
C ARG A 715 -13.94 41.99 -55.83
N ASP A 716 -12.93 42.50 -56.53
CA ASP A 716 -12.68 43.95 -56.55
C ASP A 716 -13.53 44.68 -57.60
N ALA A 717 -13.49 46.02 -57.62
CA ALA A 717 -14.28 46.85 -58.53
C ALA A 717 -13.97 46.64 -60.03
N ILE A 718 -12.87 45.95 -60.36
CA ILE A 718 -12.43 45.65 -61.73
C ILE A 718 -12.78 44.19 -62.12
N GLY A 719 -13.29 43.40 -61.17
CA GLY A 719 -13.83 42.07 -61.41
C GLY A 719 -12.83 40.93 -61.18
N CYS A 720 -11.67 41.18 -60.59
CA CYS A 720 -10.72 40.15 -60.19
C CYS A 720 -11.22 39.46 -58.89
N GLU A 721 -11.12 38.13 -58.78
CA GLU A 721 -11.71 37.32 -57.68
C GLU A 721 -10.69 36.49 -56.90
N VAL A 722 -10.90 36.35 -55.59
CA VAL A 722 -10.16 35.46 -54.67
C VAL A 722 -11.13 34.76 -53.70
N LYS A 723 -10.77 33.58 -53.17
CA LYS A 723 -11.64 32.75 -52.31
C LYS A 723 -10.98 32.32 -50.99
N ALA A 724 -11.78 32.13 -49.93
CA ALA A 724 -11.39 31.57 -48.63
C ALA A 724 -12.47 30.64 -48.05
N THR A 725 -12.10 29.67 -47.19
CA THR A 725 -13.02 28.69 -46.57
C THR A 725 -12.62 28.37 -45.13
N ASP A 726 -13.58 28.10 -44.23
CA ASP A 726 -13.37 27.63 -42.85
C ASP A 726 -14.62 26.90 -42.29
N THR A 727 -14.66 26.59 -40.99
CA THR A 727 -15.78 25.95 -40.28
C THR A 727 -16.13 26.67 -38.97
N ILE A 728 -17.43 26.90 -38.75
CA ILE A 728 -17.97 27.42 -37.48
C ILE A 728 -18.30 26.25 -36.56
N ASP A 729 -17.74 26.23 -35.33
CA ASP A 729 -17.97 25.19 -34.31
C ASP A 729 -18.90 25.67 -33.18
N SER A 730 -19.32 24.79 -32.26
CA SER A 730 -20.12 25.11 -31.07
C SER A 730 -19.33 25.00 -29.76
N SER A 731 -19.65 25.84 -28.77
CA SER A 731 -19.09 25.71 -27.43
C SER A 731 -19.55 24.41 -26.73
N PRO A 732 -18.70 23.75 -25.91
CA PRO A 732 -19.07 22.52 -25.20
C PRO A 732 -20.15 22.76 -24.12
N LEU A 733 -21.10 21.84 -24.01
CA LEU A 733 -22.17 21.88 -23.00
C LEU A 733 -21.58 21.68 -21.59
N THR A 734 -21.84 22.61 -20.66
CA THR A 734 -21.35 22.53 -19.28
C THR A 734 -22.48 22.64 -18.26
N VAL A 735 -22.38 21.87 -17.17
CA VAL A 735 -23.27 21.96 -16.00
C VAL A 735 -22.69 22.98 -15.03
N ARG A 736 -23.49 23.95 -14.58
CA ARG A 736 -23.11 24.98 -13.61
C ARG A 736 -23.92 24.80 -12.34
N ASN A 737 -23.28 25.05 -11.19
CA ASN A 737 -23.92 24.97 -9.87
C ASN A 737 -24.53 23.59 -9.55
N LEU A 738 -23.87 22.50 -9.98
CA LEU A 738 -24.24 21.16 -9.53
C LEU A 738 -24.06 21.07 -8.01
N PRO A 739 -25.10 20.73 -7.23
CA PRO A 739 -24.96 20.53 -5.80
C PRO A 739 -23.94 19.44 -5.48
N THR A 740 -23.19 19.60 -4.38
CA THR A 740 -22.42 18.50 -3.79
C THR A 740 -23.35 17.50 -3.10
N ASP A 741 -22.85 16.32 -2.76
CA ASP A 741 -23.60 15.34 -1.97
C ASP A 741 -24.13 15.96 -0.66
N ILE A 742 -25.40 15.70 -0.36
CA ILE A 742 -26.12 16.28 0.77
C ILE A 742 -26.39 15.20 1.82
N VAL A 743 -26.04 15.48 3.08
CA VAL A 743 -26.36 14.62 4.22
C VAL A 743 -27.42 15.30 5.07
N ALA A 744 -28.53 14.60 5.34
CA ALA A 744 -29.60 15.06 6.19
C ALA A 744 -29.92 14.04 7.28
N THR A 745 -30.47 14.50 8.39
CA THR A 745 -31.01 13.65 9.45
C THR A 745 -32.53 13.63 9.38
N THR A 746 -33.16 12.51 9.70
CA THR A 746 -34.62 12.39 9.76
C THR A 746 -35.24 13.51 10.61
N ASN A 747 -36.17 14.26 10.02
CA ASN A 747 -36.84 15.41 10.66
C ASN A 747 -38.35 15.43 10.42
N THR A 748 -38.90 14.32 9.92
CA THR A 748 -40.33 14.12 9.68
C THR A 748 -40.86 12.94 10.52
N ASP A 749 -42.17 12.87 10.69
CA ASP A 749 -42.83 11.84 11.51
C ASP A 749 -42.86 10.43 10.86
N ASP A 750 -42.20 10.21 9.72
CA ASP A 750 -42.26 8.96 8.93
C ASP A 750 -40.87 8.49 8.44
N CYS A 751 -39.83 8.64 9.28
CA CYS A 751 -38.45 8.24 8.99
C CYS A 751 -37.88 8.77 7.64
N ARG A 752 -38.22 10.02 7.30
CA ARG A 752 -37.75 10.72 6.09
C ARG A 752 -37.12 12.07 6.45
N ALA A 753 -36.39 12.66 5.51
CA ALA A 753 -35.94 14.04 5.59
C ALA A 753 -36.36 14.84 4.35
N VAL A 754 -36.86 16.05 4.56
CA VAL A 754 -37.05 17.03 3.48
C VAL A 754 -35.68 17.63 3.15
N VAL A 755 -35.25 17.54 1.89
CA VAL A 755 -33.95 18.05 1.45
C VAL A 755 -34.14 19.07 0.33
N SER A 756 -33.55 20.25 0.50
CA SER A 756 -33.62 21.35 -0.47
C SER A 756 -32.23 21.73 -0.97
N TRP A 757 -32.12 22.03 -2.26
CA TRP A 757 -30.93 22.52 -2.94
C TRP A 757 -31.29 23.57 -4.01
N ILE A 758 -30.29 24.25 -4.56
CA ILE A 758 -30.49 25.12 -5.72
C ILE A 758 -30.33 24.24 -6.97
N PRO A 759 -31.34 24.15 -7.86
CA PRO A 759 -31.22 23.34 -9.07
C PRO A 759 -30.04 23.81 -9.95
N PRO A 760 -29.25 22.88 -10.54
CA PRO A 760 -28.17 23.23 -11.44
C PRO A 760 -28.71 23.93 -12.70
N THR A 761 -27.86 24.75 -13.31
CA THR A 761 -28.13 25.37 -14.61
C THR A 761 -27.21 24.77 -15.67
N PHE A 762 -27.63 24.82 -16.94
CA PHE A 762 -26.83 24.36 -18.06
C PHE A 762 -26.42 25.56 -18.91
N SER A 763 -25.29 25.47 -19.61
CA SER A 763 -24.76 26.60 -20.41
C SER A 763 -25.61 26.95 -21.64
N CYS A 764 -26.63 26.15 -21.98
CA CYS A 764 -27.52 26.34 -23.11
C CYS A 764 -28.98 26.47 -22.69
N ASP A 765 -29.67 27.49 -23.18
CA ASP A 765 -31.07 27.77 -22.86
C ASP A 765 -32.07 27.09 -23.82
N ALA A 766 -31.60 26.53 -24.94
CA ALA A 766 -32.42 25.94 -26.01
C ALA A 766 -32.60 24.41 -25.85
N GLY A 767 -33.07 23.97 -24.68
CA GLY A 767 -33.33 22.55 -24.40
C GLY A 767 -34.25 22.33 -23.21
N THR A 768 -34.59 21.07 -22.93
CA THR A 768 -35.43 20.67 -21.80
C THR A 768 -34.60 20.08 -20.67
N VAL A 769 -34.79 20.57 -19.45
CA VAL A 769 -34.17 20.00 -18.24
C VAL A 769 -35.21 19.20 -17.50
N THR A 770 -34.90 17.94 -17.21
CA THR A 770 -35.72 17.03 -16.41
C THR A 770 -34.91 16.56 -15.20
N SER A 771 -35.59 16.22 -14.12
CA SER A 771 -34.97 15.66 -12.92
C SER A 771 -35.84 14.53 -12.38
N ASN A 772 -35.22 13.52 -11.77
CA ASN A 772 -35.94 12.46 -11.06
C ASN A 772 -36.46 12.91 -9.69
N TYR A 773 -35.94 14.01 -9.12
CA TYR A 773 -36.40 14.64 -7.87
C TYR A 773 -36.37 16.18 -7.96
N VAL A 774 -37.20 16.86 -7.18
CA VAL A 774 -37.22 18.32 -7.07
C VAL A 774 -36.73 18.77 -5.69
N SER A 775 -36.11 19.95 -5.65
CA SER A 775 -35.66 20.56 -4.40
C SER A 775 -36.83 20.75 -3.43
N GLY A 776 -36.69 20.22 -2.22
CA GLY A 776 -37.75 20.15 -1.22
C GLY A 776 -38.47 18.80 -1.16
N ASP A 777 -38.06 17.81 -1.96
CA ASP A 777 -38.60 16.46 -1.85
C ASP A 777 -38.21 15.78 -0.53
N THR A 778 -39.04 14.81 -0.10
CA THR A 778 -38.77 13.95 1.06
C THR A 778 -38.04 12.69 0.65
N PHE A 779 -36.92 12.40 1.30
CA PHE A 779 -36.08 11.23 1.06
C PHE A 779 -36.16 10.26 2.23
N PRO A 780 -36.28 8.94 1.98
CA PRO A 780 -36.18 7.92 3.03
C PRO A 780 -34.74 7.79 3.53
N VAL A 781 -34.56 7.21 4.72
CA VAL A 781 -33.24 6.80 5.22
C VAL A 781 -32.51 5.94 4.19
N GLY A 782 -31.22 6.22 3.99
CA GLY A 782 -30.39 5.63 2.95
C GLY A 782 -29.91 6.66 1.93
N SER A 783 -29.30 6.18 0.86
CA SER A 783 -28.71 7.01 -0.18
C SER A 783 -29.55 6.99 -1.45
N THR A 784 -30.00 8.16 -1.89
CA THR A 784 -30.81 8.36 -3.11
C THR A 784 -30.04 9.22 -4.10
N SER A 785 -29.91 8.77 -5.35
CA SER A 785 -29.26 9.54 -6.41
C SER A 785 -30.25 10.51 -7.05
N VAL A 786 -29.94 11.82 -7.02
CA VAL A 786 -30.66 12.87 -7.72
C VAL A 786 -29.94 13.14 -9.04
N VAL A 787 -30.61 12.93 -10.16
CA VAL A 787 -30.07 13.03 -11.51
C VAL A 787 -30.85 14.07 -12.30
N TYR A 788 -30.14 15.08 -12.78
CA TYR A 788 -30.62 16.05 -13.75
C TYR A 788 -30.21 15.61 -15.15
N THR A 789 -31.17 15.56 -16.07
CA THR A 789 -30.93 15.30 -17.48
C THR A 789 -31.37 16.47 -18.33
N TYR A 790 -30.40 17.08 -19.01
CA TYR A 790 -30.63 18.02 -20.09
C TYR A 790 -30.83 17.24 -21.40
N THR A 791 -31.86 17.58 -22.17
CA THR A 791 -32.11 17.05 -23.52
C THR A 791 -32.25 18.22 -24.50
N ASP A 792 -31.43 18.26 -25.53
CA ASP A 792 -31.55 19.26 -26.58
C ASP A 792 -32.74 18.99 -27.52
N GLU A 793 -33.04 19.92 -28.43
CA GLU A 793 -34.15 19.80 -29.40
C GLU A 793 -33.96 18.67 -30.43
N ARG A 794 -32.76 18.08 -30.53
CA ARG A 794 -32.42 16.96 -31.42
C ARG A 794 -32.44 15.62 -30.70
N GLY A 795 -32.66 15.62 -29.37
CA GLY A 795 -32.79 14.43 -28.54
C GLY A 795 -31.49 13.95 -27.89
N GLU A 796 -30.38 14.69 -27.99
CA GLU A 796 -29.13 14.35 -27.29
C GLU A 796 -29.25 14.66 -25.80
N ARG A 797 -28.71 13.78 -24.95
CA ARG A 797 -28.90 13.82 -23.49
C ARG A 797 -27.58 13.95 -22.75
N LEU A 798 -27.49 14.92 -21.85
CA LEU A 798 -26.42 15.02 -20.84
C LEU A 798 -27.04 14.83 -19.46
N SER A 799 -26.52 13.89 -18.67
CA SER A 799 -26.99 13.65 -17.30
C SER A 799 -25.87 13.88 -16.30
N SER A 800 -26.19 14.54 -15.19
CA SER A 800 -25.30 14.73 -14.05
C SER A 800 -26.12 14.71 -12.76
N GLY A 801 -25.52 14.33 -11.65
CA GLY A 801 -26.25 14.10 -10.41
C GLY A 801 -25.38 14.13 -9.16
N PHE A 802 -26.05 14.11 -8.01
CA PHE A 802 -25.45 14.10 -6.68
C PHE A 802 -26.23 13.14 -5.77
N LEU A 803 -25.65 12.80 -4.63
CA LEU A 803 -26.25 11.88 -3.66
C LEU A 803 -26.93 12.64 -2.52
N VAL A 804 -28.17 12.26 -2.19
CA VAL A 804 -28.83 12.64 -0.94
C VAL A 804 -28.77 11.44 0.00
N THR A 805 -28.07 11.58 1.13
CA THR A 805 -27.98 10.54 2.16
C THR A 805 -28.74 10.99 3.40
N VAL A 806 -29.84 10.31 3.70
CA VAL A 806 -30.61 10.53 4.93
C VAL A 806 -30.19 9.52 5.99
N ARG A 807 -29.84 10.00 7.18
CA ARG A 807 -29.47 9.18 8.34
C ARG A 807 -30.57 9.28 9.41
N SER A 808 -30.85 8.17 10.07
CA SER A 808 -31.57 8.19 11.35
C SER A 808 -30.56 8.41 12.48
N ASP A 809 -30.96 9.13 13.51
CA ASP A 809 -30.21 9.29 14.77
C ASP A 809 -30.51 8.16 15.78
N LEU A 810 -31.50 7.30 15.51
CA LEU A 810 -31.83 6.13 16.33
C LEU A 810 -30.67 5.11 16.34
N ARG A 811 -30.26 4.72 17.54
CA ARG A 811 -29.23 3.73 17.81
C ARG A 811 -29.74 2.72 18.83
N LEU A 812 -29.33 1.48 18.66
CA LEU A 812 -29.47 0.44 19.67
C LEU A 812 -28.19 0.38 20.52
N VAL A 813 -28.34 0.36 21.83
CA VAL A 813 -27.25 0.31 22.80
C VAL A 813 -27.45 -0.94 23.65
N VAL A 814 -26.41 -1.75 23.82
CA VAL A 814 -26.43 -2.88 24.75
C VAL A 814 -26.00 -2.36 26.12
N GLU A 815 -26.86 -2.53 27.12
CA GLU A 815 -26.59 -2.06 28.50
C GLU A 815 -25.97 -3.16 29.35
N GLU A 816 -26.48 -4.39 29.24
CA GLU A 816 -26.07 -5.51 30.10
C GLU A 816 -26.16 -6.84 29.34
N ILE A 817 -25.20 -7.73 29.59
CA ILE A 817 -25.18 -9.11 29.07
C ILE A 817 -24.88 -10.04 30.25
N VAL A 818 -25.76 -11.01 30.47
CA VAL A 818 -25.55 -12.15 31.36
C VAL A 818 -25.37 -13.39 30.49
N MET A 819 -24.19 -14.01 30.56
CA MET A 819 -23.91 -15.24 29.82
C MET A 819 -24.62 -16.44 30.46
N PRO A 820 -24.99 -17.48 29.68
CA PRO A 820 -25.51 -18.72 30.23
C PRO A 820 -24.55 -19.34 31.26
N SER A 821 -25.07 -19.82 32.39
CA SER A 821 -24.25 -20.33 33.51
C SER A 821 -23.59 -21.68 33.22
N CYS A 822 -24.16 -22.47 32.31
CA CYS A 822 -23.71 -23.81 31.96
C CYS A 822 -23.57 -24.03 30.45
N PHE A 823 -22.76 -25.02 30.06
CA PHE A 823 -22.77 -25.57 28.70
C PHE A 823 -24.18 -26.06 28.35
N ALA A 824 -24.71 -25.61 27.21
CA ALA A 824 -26.10 -25.77 26.80
C ALA A 824 -27.16 -25.16 27.76
N GLY A 825 -26.76 -24.20 28.60
CA GLY A 825 -27.66 -23.43 29.47
C GLY A 825 -28.61 -22.52 28.67
N GLN A 826 -29.78 -22.24 29.25
CA GLN A 826 -30.82 -21.36 28.69
C GLN A 826 -31.21 -20.28 29.70
N ASP A 827 -30.22 -19.69 30.35
CA ASP A 827 -30.39 -18.71 31.41
C ASP A 827 -29.64 -17.40 31.14
N GLY A 828 -29.13 -17.22 29.91
CA GLY A 828 -28.56 -15.96 29.48
C GLY A 828 -29.60 -14.85 29.39
N GLU A 829 -29.15 -13.61 29.56
CA GLU A 829 -29.99 -12.41 29.52
C GLU A 829 -29.27 -11.28 28.78
N VAL A 830 -30.00 -10.48 28.01
CA VAL A 830 -29.49 -9.26 27.38
C VAL A 830 -30.46 -8.12 27.58
N LEU A 831 -29.95 -7.00 28.06
CA LEU A 831 -30.68 -5.74 28.17
C LEU A 831 -30.17 -4.74 27.13
N VAL A 832 -31.08 -4.17 26.34
CA VAL A 832 -30.77 -3.11 25.37
C VAL A 832 -31.57 -1.84 25.63
N THR A 833 -31.08 -0.69 25.19
CA THR A 833 -31.80 0.58 25.17
C THR A 833 -31.71 1.24 23.79
N ALA A 834 -32.58 2.21 23.56
CA ALA A 834 -32.52 3.05 22.37
C ALA A 834 -31.92 4.42 22.73
N SER A 835 -31.01 4.92 21.91
CA SER A 835 -30.43 6.26 22.03
C SER A 835 -30.67 7.03 20.73
N GLY A 836 -31.13 8.27 20.81
CA GLY A 836 -31.65 9.01 19.66
C GLY A 836 -33.03 8.51 19.18
N GLY A 837 -33.53 9.06 18.07
CA GLY A 837 -34.87 8.75 17.57
C GLY A 837 -36.00 9.25 18.48
N ARG A 838 -37.25 8.92 18.15
CA ARG A 838 -38.42 9.46 18.85
C ARG A 838 -39.21 8.40 19.62
N ALA A 839 -39.21 8.51 20.95
CA ALA A 839 -40.02 7.67 21.83
C ALA A 839 -41.54 7.75 21.53
N PRO A 840 -42.33 6.69 21.77
CA PRO A 840 -41.94 5.40 22.36
C PRO A 840 -41.13 4.51 21.40
N PHE A 841 -40.35 3.59 21.97
CA PHE A 841 -39.57 2.58 21.25
C PHE A 841 -40.21 1.20 21.43
N SER A 842 -40.10 0.37 20.41
CA SER A 842 -40.55 -1.03 20.38
C SER A 842 -39.40 -1.92 19.91
N TYR A 843 -39.23 -3.09 20.51
CA TYR A 843 -38.08 -3.98 20.27
C TYR A 843 -38.55 -5.28 19.62
N ASP A 844 -37.69 -5.90 18.82
CA ASP A 844 -37.90 -7.15 18.09
C ASP A 844 -36.62 -7.98 18.23
N TRP A 845 -36.69 -9.10 18.92
CA TRP A 845 -35.59 -10.05 19.11
C TRP A 845 -35.80 -11.26 18.22
N ASP A 846 -34.78 -11.65 17.46
CA ASP A 846 -34.82 -12.87 16.66
C ASP A 846 -34.95 -14.17 17.48
N ALA A 847 -34.90 -14.08 18.82
CA ALA A 847 -35.12 -15.18 19.74
C ALA A 847 -36.53 -15.79 19.62
N ASP A 848 -37.55 -14.97 19.31
CA ASP A 848 -38.93 -15.44 19.10
C ASP A 848 -39.26 -15.66 17.61
N GLY A 849 -38.47 -15.03 16.72
CA GLY A 849 -38.52 -15.15 15.27
C GLY A 849 -39.74 -14.50 14.59
N THR A 850 -40.50 -13.66 15.30
CA THR A 850 -41.79 -13.14 14.81
C THR A 850 -41.67 -11.84 14.01
N GLY A 851 -40.63 -11.02 14.25
CA GLY A 851 -40.35 -9.81 13.47
C GLY A 851 -41.36 -8.67 13.68
N ASP A 852 -42.16 -8.73 14.75
CA ASP A 852 -43.38 -7.92 14.91
C ASP A 852 -43.22 -6.69 15.84
N PHE A 853 -42.07 -6.58 16.51
CA PHE A 853 -41.72 -5.53 17.47
C PHE A 853 -42.61 -5.47 18.73
N ASP A 854 -43.04 -6.61 19.25
CA ASP A 854 -43.81 -6.67 20.50
C ASP A 854 -42.98 -7.01 21.76
N ASP A 855 -41.67 -7.21 21.59
CA ASP A 855 -40.76 -7.60 22.66
C ASP A 855 -40.45 -6.49 23.67
N ALA A 856 -40.03 -6.93 24.85
CA ALA A 856 -39.39 -6.08 25.83
C ALA A 856 -37.95 -5.74 25.42
N ALA A 857 -37.44 -4.65 25.98
CA ALA A 857 -36.03 -4.25 25.87
C ALA A 857 -35.06 -5.27 26.49
N ILE A 858 -35.57 -6.19 27.31
CA ILE A 858 -34.82 -7.28 27.95
C ILE A 858 -35.25 -8.61 27.34
N ALA A 859 -34.29 -9.42 26.92
CA ALA A 859 -34.49 -10.80 26.50
C ALA A 859 -33.80 -11.74 27.48
N SER A 860 -34.57 -12.66 28.07
CA SER A 860 -34.12 -13.57 29.13
C SER A 860 -34.35 -15.03 28.72
N GLY A 861 -33.57 -15.95 29.29
CA GLY A 861 -33.71 -17.38 29.00
C GLY A 861 -33.00 -17.80 27.70
N LEU A 862 -31.96 -17.07 27.34
CA LEU A 862 -31.23 -17.24 26.09
C LEU A 862 -30.15 -18.32 26.21
N ALA A 863 -29.97 -19.09 25.14
CA ALA A 863 -28.86 -20.03 24.99
C ALA A 863 -27.62 -19.34 24.40
N ALA A 864 -26.48 -20.02 24.38
CA ALA A 864 -25.33 -19.52 23.64
C ALA A 864 -25.62 -19.52 22.13
N ALA A 865 -25.82 -18.33 21.59
CA ALA A 865 -26.08 -18.08 20.18
C ALA A 865 -25.79 -16.62 19.84
N GLN A 866 -25.92 -16.29 18.56
CA GLN A 866 -26.05 -14.90 18.13
C GLN A 866 -27.53 -14.55 18.07
N TYR A 867 -27.88 -13.40 18.65
CA TYR A 867 -29.21 -12.80 18.64
C TYR A 867 -29.18 -11.47 17.93
N ASP A 868 -29.94 -11.36 16.85
CA ASP A 868 -30.21 -10.11 16.15
C ASP A 868 -31.39 -9.39 16.83
N VAL A 869 -31.17 -8.15 17.24
CA VAL A 869 -32.19 -7.31 17.87
C VAL A 869 -32.43 -6.06 17.04
N ARG A 870 -33.69 -5.67 16.91
CA ARG A 870 -34.10 -4.44 16.24
C ARG A 870 -34.87 -3.57 17.20
N VAL A 871 -34.67 -2.27 17.11
CA VAL A 871 -35.46 -1.26 17.79
C VAL A 871 -36.10 -0.36 16.76
N LYS A 872 -37.40 -0.14 16.91
CA LYS A 872 -38.19 0.77 16.09
C LYS A 872 -38.67 1.92 16.95
N ASP A 873 -38.51 3.14 16.44
CA ASP A 873 -39.05 4.33 17.09
C ASP A 873 -40.48 4.66 16.60
N SER A 874 -41.10 5.66 17.21
CA SER A 874 -42.47 6.07 16.88
C SER A 874 -42.66 6.64 15.46
N THR A 875 -41.56 6.97 14.77
CA THR A 875 -41.58 7.45 13.37
C THR A 875 -41.33 6.32 12.37
N GLY A 876 -41.16 5.09 12.84
CA GLY A 876 -40.91 3.92 12.00
C GLY A 876 -39.45 3.71 11.61
N CYS A 877 -38.50 4.50 12.14
CA CYS A 877 -37.08 4.23 11.95
C CYS A 877 -36.67 2.97 12.71
N VAL A 878 -35.91 2.09 12.05
CA VAL A 878 -35.42 0.85 12.64
C VAL A 878 -33.90 0.90 12.73
N ALA A 879 -33.37 0.63 13.91
CA ALA A 879 -31.95 0.32 14.12
C ALA A 879 -31.83 -1.16 14.50
N SER A 880 -30.78 -1.82 14.02
CA SER A 880 -30.48 -3.21 14.35
C SER A 880 -29.13 -3.32 15.06
N GLY A 881 -29.03 -4.26 15.99
CA GLY A 881 -27.79 -4.71 16.59
C GLY A 881 -27.73 -6.23 16.62
N THR A 882 -26.56 -6.76 16.89
CA THR A 882 -26.37 -8.20 17.09
C THR A 882 -25.62 -8.40 18.40
N VAL A 883 -26.05 -9.38 19.19
CA VAL A 883 -25.45 -9.73 20.48
C VAL A 883 -25.07 -11.20 20.46
N ARG A 884 -23.87 -11.53 20.93
CA ARG A 884 -23.38 -12.92 20.97
C ARG A 884 -23.23 -13.36 22.41
N LEU A 885 -23.91 -14.45 22.75
CA LEU A 885 -23.75 -15.15 24.02
C LEU A 885 -22.82 -16.35 23.80
N SER A 886 -21.81 -16.46 24.65
CA SER A 886 -20.93 -17.63 24.74
C SER A 886 -21.31 -18.48 25.93
N GLU A 887 -21.14 -19.79 25.84
CA GLU A 887 -21.29 -20.73 26.96
C GLU A 887 -19.92 -21.22 27.46
N PRO A 888 -19.83 -21.68 28.72
CA PRO A 888 -18.64 -22.37 29.25
C PRO A 888 -18.35 -23.67 28.48
N GLU A 889 -17.10 -24.14 28.52
CA GLU A 889 -16.77 -25.49 28.03
C GLU A 889 -17.53 -26.56 28.83
N ALA A 890 -17.94 -27.65 28.18
CA ALA A 890 -18.67 -28.74 28.85
C ALA A 890 -17.87 -29.30 30.03
N LEU A 891 -18.48 -29.35 31.22
CA LEU A 891 -17.88 -29.98 32.40
C LEU A 891 -17.79 -31.50 32.19
N VAL A 892 -16.56 -31.99 32.08
CA VAL A 892 -16.23 -33.40 31.89
C VAL A 892 -15.44 -33.89 33.09
N VAL A 893 -15.88 -35.02 33.65
CA VAL A 893 -15.26 -35.62 34.83
C VAL A 893 -14.87 -37.06 34.50
N SER A 894 -13.62 -37.41 34.82
CA SER A 894 -13.12 -38.77 34.70
C SER A 894 -12.40 -39.18 35.99
N ALA A 895 -12.58 -40.43 36.40
CA ALA A 895 -12.00 -40.96 37.61
C ALA A 895 -11.27 -42.28 37.30
N VAL A 896 -10.02 -42.40 37.73
CA VAL A 896 -9.18 -43.56 37.43
C VAL A 896 -8.58 -44.13 38.72
N PRO A 897 -8.64 -45.46 38.96
CA PRO A 897 -7.99 -46.05 40.11
C PRO A 897 -6.47 -46.06 39.92
N VAL A 898 -5.73 -45.60 40.92
CA VAL A 898 -4.27 -45.58 40.95
C VAL A 898 -3.78 -46.43 42.12
N THR A 899 -2.80 -47.30 41.86
CA THR A 899 -2.11 -48.08 42.90
C THR A 899 -0.65 -47.67 42.93
N THR A 900 -0.17 -47.19 44.08
CA THR A 900 1.22 -46.75 44.23
C THR A 900 2.15 -47.94 44.51
N GLU A 901 3.46 -47.79 44.31
CA GLU A 901 4.47 -48.85 44.57
C GLU A 901 4.45 -49.37 46.03
N GLY A 902 3.82 -48.65 46.96
CA GLY A 902 3.61 -49.06 48.36
C GLY A 902 2.31 -49.84 48.63
N GLY A 903 1.46 -50.07 47.62
CA GLY A 903 0.19 -50.78 47.76
C GLY A 903 -0.99 -49.93 48.27
N GLU A 904 -0.84 -48.60 48.38
CA GLU A 904 -1.97 -47.70 48.64
C GLU A 904 -2.83 -47.56 47.38
N ARG A 905 -4.16 -47.53 47.56
CA ARG A 905 -5.16 -47.42 46.49
C ARG A 905 -5.86 -46.07 46.58
N THR A 906 -5.70 -45.26 45.55
CA THR A 906 -6.38 -43.96 45.41
C THR A 906 -7.24 -43.95 44.16
N ILE A 907 -8.19 -43.03 44.10
CA ILE A 907 -8.89 -42.68 42.87
C ILE A 907 -8.43 -41.26 42.52
N ASP A 908 -7.88 -41.12 41.32
CA ASP A 908 -7.40 -39.86 40.75
C ASP A 908 -8.54 -39.25 39.92
N LEU A 909 -8.95 -38.04 40.27
CA LEU A 909 -10.03 -37.30 39.62
C LEU A 909 -9.46 -36.29 38.63
N SER A 910 -9.80 -36.45 37.36
CA SER A 910 -9.48 -35.47 36.33
C SER A 910 -10.76 -34.75 35.89
N ILE A 911 -10.81 -33.44 36.15
CA ILE A 911 -11.88 -32.53 35.73
C ILE A 911 -11.35 -31.69 34.56
N THR A 912 -12.10 -31.65 33.45
CA THR A 912 -11.82 -30.80 32.30
C THR A 912 -13.08 -30.05 31.88
N GLY A 913 -12.94 -28.82 31.38
CA GLY A 913 -14.07 -27.92 31.11
C GLY A 913 -14.79 -27.43 32.38
N GLY A 914 -15.96 -26.79 32.21
CA GLY A 914 -16.72 -26.14 33.29
C GLY A 914 -16.09 -24.84 33.82
N THR A 915 -16.74 -24.24 34.81
CA THR A 915 -16.33 -22.97 35.44
C THR A 915 -15.80 -23.22 36.85
N ALA A 916 -14.57 -22.82 37.18
CA ALA A 916 -14.06 -22.96 38.56
C ALA A 916 -14.80 -22.03 39.55
N PRO A 917 -14.92 -22.36 40.85
CA PRO A 917 -14.34 -23.52 41.56
C PRO A 917 -15.15 -24.81 41.38
N PHE A 918 -14.48 -25.96 41.48
CA PHE A 918 -15.11 -27.29 41.41
C PHE A 918 -15.32 -27.87 42.81
N GLN A 919 -16.48 -28.48 43.03
CA GLN A 919 -16.89 -29.13 44.26
C GLN A 919 -17.20 -30.61 43.98
N PRO A 920 -16.19 -31.50 44.09
CA PRO A 920 -16.42 -32.94 43.97
C PRO A 920 -17.19 -33.46 45.19
N LEU A 921 -18.07 -34.42 44.97
CA LEU A 921 -18.87 -35.06 46.01
C LEU A 921 -18.85 -36.58 45.80
N TRP A 922 -18.04 -37.27 46.58
CA TRP A 922 -17.89 -38.72 46.47
C TRP A 922 -18.98 -39.50 47.23
N SER A 923 -19.36 -40.66 46.70
CA SER A 923 -20.24 -41.64 47.35
C SER A 923 -19.87 -43.08 46.97
N GLY A 924 -20.08 -44.05 47.88
CA GLY A 924 -19.74 -45.46 47.65
C GLY A 924 -19.56 -46.29 48.93
N ILE A 925 -19.20 -47.56 48.77
CA ILE A 925 -18.96 -48.50 49.89
C ILE A 925 -17.75 -48.05 50.70
N GLY A 926 -17.94 -47.85 52.02
CA GLY A 926 -16.86 -47.52 52.96
C GLY A 926 -16.57 -46.02 53.13
N ILE A 927 -17.24 -45.13 52.39
CA ILE A 927 -17.22 -43.68 52.64
C ILE A 927 -18.40 -43.34 53.57
N ALA A 928 -18.11 -42.89 54.79
CA ALA A 928 -19.13 -42.51 55.78
C ALA A 928 -19.42 -41.00 55.69
N GLY A 929 -20.40 -40.62 54.88
CA GLY A 929 -20.67 -39.23 54.52
C GLY A 929 -20.02 -38.84 53.19
N HIS A 930 -20.42 -37.71 52.62
CA HIS A 930 -19.81 -37.22 51.37
C HIS A 930 -18.43 -36.61 51.65
N ASP A 931 -17.43 -36.96 50.84
CA ASP A 931 -16.06 -36.41 50.89
C ASP A 931 -15.89 -35.40 49.74
N ASP A 932 -15.31 -34.24 50.03
CA ASP A 932 -15.11 -33.10 49.13
C ASP A 932 -13.66 -32.96 48.62
N ALA A 933 -12.80 -33.95 48.90
CA ALA A 933 -11.46 -34.04 48.34
C ALA A 933 -11.46 -34.33 46.83
N GLU A 934 -10.52 -33.73 46.09
CA GLU A 934 -10.30 -33.96 44.64
C GLU A 934 -9.94 -35.44 44.39
N ASP A 935 -8.95 -35.96 45.11
CA ASP A 935 -8.57 -37.37 45.11
C ASP A 935 -8.95 -38.06 46.44
N ILE A 936 -9.50 -39.27 46.37
CA ILE A 936 -9.87 -40.04 47.57
C ILE A 936 -9.04 -41.31 47.72
N ARG A 937 -8.76 -41.68 48.97
CA ARG A 937 -8.15 -42.98 49.34
C ARG A 937 -9.25 -44.01 49.57
N VAL A 938 -9.12 -45.20 48.99
CA VAL A 938 -10.12 -46.27 49.14
C VAL A 938 -9.54 -47.50 49.82
N THR A 939 -10.29 -48.06 50.78
CA THR A 939 -9.86 -49.22 51.59
C THR A 939 -10.61 -50.51 51.26
N ALA A 940 -11.65 -50.44 50.42
CA ALA A 940 -12.50 -51.56 50.02
C ALA A 940 -12.70 -51.62 48.50
N ASN A 941 -12.94 -52.82 47.97
CA ASN A 941 -13.35 -53.00 46.57
C ASN A 941 -14.80 -52.57 46.40
N GLY A 942 -15.09 -51.89 45.29
CA GLY A 942 -16.44 -51.40 45.01
C GLY A 942 -16.48 -50.38 43.90
N THR A 943 -17.69 -49.96 43.55
CA THR A 943 -17.94 -48.84 42.64
C THR A 943 -18.12 -47.58 43.46
N PHE A 944 -17.40 -46.54 43.08
CA PHE A 944 -17.45 -45.21 43.67
C PHE A 944 -17.98 -44.24 42.61
N GLU A 945 -18.88 -43.35 43.03
CA GLU A 945 -19.47 -42.32 42.19
C GLU A 945 -19.02 -40.95 42.71
N VAL A 946 -18.63 -40.08 41.80
CA VAL A 946 -18.34 -38.67 42.09
C VAL A 946 -19.28 -37.81 41.27
N VAL A 947 -19.91 -36.86 41.96
CA VAL A 947 -20.66 -35.76 41.33
C VAL A 947 -19.84 -34.49 41.55
N VAL A 948 -19.35 -33.88 40.49
CA VAL A 948 -18.65 -32.59 40.56
C VAL A 948 -19.63 -31.50 40.19
N THR A 949 -19.77 -30.50 41.06
CA THR A 949 -20.48 -29.26 40.77
C THR A 949 -19.47 -28.16 40.49
N ASP A 950 -19.61 -27.43 39.40
CA ASP A 950 -18.73 -26.30 39.08
C ASP A 950 -19.25 -24.98 39.66
N GLY A 951 -18.50 -23.90 39.49
CA GLY A 951 -18.79 -22.55 39.98
C GLY A 951 -19.98 -21.88 39.29
N GLY A 952 -20.43 -22.40 38.15
CA GLY A 952 -21.69 -22.04 37.49
C GLY A 952 -22.89 -22.79 38.05
N GLY A 953 -22.68 -23.78 38.92
CA GLY A 953 -23.71 -24.68 39.45
C GLY A 953 -23.99 -25.89 38.55
N CYS A 954 -23.18 -26.12 37.52
CA CYS A 954 -23.33 -27.24 36.59
C CYS A 954 -22.79 -28.52 37.20
N THR A 955 -23.48 -29.63 37.04
CA THR A 955 -23.07 -30.92 37.63
C THR A 955 -22.70 -31.95 36.57
N ALA A 956 -21.57 -32.63 36.76
CA ALA A 956 -21.19 -33.80 35.98
C ALA A 956 -20.86 -34.95 36.93
N ALA A 957 -21.29 -36.17 36.57
CA ALA A 957 -21.08 -37.35 37.38
C ALA A 957 -20.33 -38.43 36.61
N THR A 958 -19.47 -39.16 37.30
CA THR A 958 -18.81 -40.35 36.75
C THR A 958 -18.67 -41.44 37.80
N GLN A 959 -18.51 -42.68 37.35
CA GLN A 959 -18.36 -43.84 38.20
C GLN A 959 -17.05 -44.56 37.89
N VAL A 960 -16.38 -45.03 38.95
CA VAL A 960 -15.14 -45.79 38.86
C VAL A 960 -15.26 -47.05 39.72
N THR A 961 -14.83 -48.19 39.18
CA THR A 961 -14.83 -49.46 39.92
C THR A 961 -13.42 -49.85 40.29
N VAL A 962 -13.19 -50.05 41.58
CA VAL A 962 -11.89 -50.47 42.12
C VAL A 962 -12.01 -51.94 42.52
N SER A 963 -11.43 -52.84 41.72
CA SER A 963 -11.40 -54.29 41.95
C SER A 963 -10.03 -54.76 42.45
N ASP A 964 -9.94 -56.01 42.90
CA ASP A 964 -8.64 -56.64 43.15
C ASP A 964 -7.79 -56.68 41.87
N LEU A 965 -6.48 -56.52 42.02
CA LEU A 965 -5.51 -56.89 40.99
C LEU A 965 -5.64 -58.41 40.74
N PRO A 966 -5.61 -58.91 39.49
CA PRO A 966 -5.55 -60.36 39.27
C PRO A 966 -4.27 -60.92 39.92
N GLU A 967 -4.42 -61.90 40.81
CA GLU A 967 -3.32 -62.47 41.59
C GLU A 967 -2.18 -63.02 40.70
N ILE A 968 -0.94 -62.75 41.13
CA ILE A 968 0.33 -63.01 40.45
C ILE A 968 0.83 -64.42 40.84
N CYS A 969 1.36 -65.21 39.89
CA CYS A 969 1.89 -66.55 40.15
C CYS A 969 3.00 -66.50 41.23
N LYS A 970 2.79 -67.15 42.39
CA LYS A 970 3.64 -66.96 43.58
C LYS A 970 4.90 -67.85 43.63
N LYS A 971 5.05 -68.87 42.77
CA LYS A 971 6.25 -69.73 42.70
C LYS A 971 6.24 -70.67 41.47
N MET A 972 7.39 -70.87 40.81
CA MET A 972 7.60 -71.92 39.79
C MET A 972 8.51 -73.02 40.35
N ASP A 973 8.05 -74.27 40.36
CA ASP A 973 8.84 -75.44 40.77
C ASP A 973 8.69 -76.58 39.75
N PHE A 974 9.73 -77.40 39.54
CA PHE A 974 9.75 -78.42 38.48
C PHE A 974 10.02 -79.82 39.06
N ASP A 975 9.07 -80.74 38.95
CA ASP A 975 9.26 -82.15 39.33
C ASP A 975 9.50 -83.03 38.09
N VAL A 976 10.71 -83.54 37.93
CA VAL A 976 11.03 -84.56 36.91
C VAL A 976 10.72 -85.95 37.48
N PHE A 977 9.54 -86.50 37.17
CA PHE A 977 9.19 -87.87 37.56
C PHE A 977 9.91 -88.91 36.67
N PRO A 978 10.41 -90.02 37.24
CA PRO A 978 11.24 -90.97 36.49
C PRO A 978 10.39 -91.89 35.61
N ASN A 979 10.38 -91.66 34.31
CA ASN A 979 10.45 -92.77 33.35
C ASN A 979 11.32 -92.38 32.13
N PRO A 980 12.63 -92.64 32.17
CA PRO A 980 13.54 -92.31 31.07
C PRO A 980 13.37 -93.21 29.82
N THR A 981 12.21 -93.86 29.65
CA THR A 981 11.93 -94.81 28.57
C THR A 981 10.71 -94.43 27.72
N THR A 982 9.88 -93.48 28.16
CA THR A 982 8.65 -93.07 27.46
C THR A 982 8.72 -91.68 26.84
N GLY A 983 9.64 -90.81 27.28
CA GLY A 983 9.86 -89.50 26.69
C GLY A 983 8.95 -88.38 27.21
N GLU A 984 8.01 -88.61 28.12
CA GLU A 984 7.10 -87.57 28.62
C GLU A 984 7.57 -86.92 29.95
N PHE A 985 7.42 -85.60 30.09
CA PHE A 985 7.83 -84.78 31.24
C PHE A 985 6.72 -83.82 31.69
N ALA A 986 6.41 -83.77 32.98
CA ALA A 986 5.40 -82.85 33.54
C ALA A 986 6.04 -81.55 34.06
N VAL A 987 5.45 -80.40 33.74
CA VAL A 987 5.74 -79.10 34.35
C VAL A 987 4.54 -78.69 35.20
N LYS A 988 4.75 -78.31 36.48
CA LYS A 988 3.67 -77.96 37.41
C LYS A 988 3.81 -76.52 37.91
N PHE A 989 2.68 -75.90 38.22
CA PHE A 989 2.54 -74.53 38.72
C PHE A 989 1.67 -74.56 39.98
N GLU A 990 1.98 -73.76 41.02
CA GLU A 990 1.17 -73.75 42.24
C GLU A 990 -0.17 -73.00 42.03
N GLN A 991 -0.15 -71.79 41.43
CA GLN A 991 -1.33 -70.99 41.05
C GLN A 991 -0.99 -70.01 39.91
N CYS A 992 -1.77 -69.97 38.82
CA CYS A 992 -1.62 -68.97 37.74
C CYS A 992 -2.97 -68.57 37.11
N ALA A 993 -3.14 -67.27 36.84
CA ALA A 993 -4.37 -66.70 36.26
C ALA A 993 -4.26 -66.37 34.75
N TYR A 994 -3.15 -66.74 34.10
CA TYR A 994 -2.92 -66.54 32.67
C TYR A 994 -2.07 -67.67 32.07
N PRO A 995 -2.18 -67.94 30.75
CA PRO A 995 -1.39 -68.98 30.08
C PRO A 995 0.11 -68.71 30.15
N VAL A 996 0.91 -69.70 30.54
CA VAL A 996 2.37 -69.56 30.66
C VAL A 996 3.08 -70.24 29.48
N PRO A 997 3.87 -69.51 28.68
CA PRO A 997 4.61 -70.09 27.57
C PRO A 997 5.87 -70.85 28.04
N ILE A 998 6.03 -72.05 27.51
CA ILE A 998 7.15 -72.95 27.75
C ILE A 998 7.83 -73.23 26.42
N THR A 999 9.14 -72.99 26.36
CA THR A 999 9.95 -73.10 25.15
C THR A 999 11.08 -74.11 25.34
N VAL A 1000 11.29 -74.99 24.37
CA VAL A 1000 12.30 -76.06 24.39
C VAL A 1000 13.39 -75.77 23.36
N TYR A 1001 14.65 -75.92 23.74
CA TYR A 1001 15.83 -75.78 22.89
C TYR A 1001 16.70 -77.06 22.92
N ASP A 1002 17.41 -77.37 21.84
CA ASP A 1002 18.44 -78.42 21.83
C ASP A 1002 19.75 -77.98 22.51
N SER A 1003 20.71 -78.90 22.62
CA SER A 1003 22.02 -78.65 23.23
C SER A 1003 22.87 -77.59 22.51
N PHE A 1004 22.47 -77.19 21.29
CA PHE A 1004 23.13 -76.15 20.51
C PHE A 1004 22.36 -74.82 20.55
N GLY A 1005 21.30 -74.72 21.36
CA GLY A 1005 20.48 -73.53 21.54
C GLY A 1005 19.44 -73.31 20.43
N ARG A 1006 19.18 -74.31 19.56
CA ARG A 1006 18.14 -74.20 18.53
C ARG A 1006 16.78 -74.51 19.12
N HIS A 1007 15.79 -73.72 18.75
CA HIS A 1007 14.41 -73.86 19.19
C HIS A 1007 13.76 -75.13 18.63
N ILE A 1008 13.18 -75.95 19.49
CA ILE A 1008 12.61 -77.26 19.18
C ILE A 1008 11.07 -77.23 19.24
N ALA A 1009 10.48 -76.63 20.28
CA ALA A 1009 9.02 -76.54 20.42
C ALA A 1009 8.62 -75.42 21.40
N VAL A 1010 7.43 -74.84 21.20
CA VAL A 1010 6.73 -73.99 22.20
C VAL A 1010 5.43 -74.69 22.56
N THR A 1011 5.08 -74.70 23.84
CA THR A 1011 3.72 -74.97 24.30
C THR A 1011 3.28 -73.89 25.29
N THR A 1012 1.99 -73.86 25.61
CA THR A 1012 1.43 -72.92 26.59
C THR A 1012 0.59 -73.72 27.58
N SER A 1013 0.84 -73.55 28.87
CA SER A 1013 0.02 -74.19 29.91
C SER A 1013 -1.05 -73.21 30.35
N GLU A 1014 -2.32 -73.60 30.20
CA GLU A 1014 -3.47 -72.87 30.74
C GLU A 1014 -3.88 -73.39 32.13
N ASP A 1015 -3.40 -74.59 32.49
CA ASP A 1015 -3.66 -75.25 33.77
C ASP A 1015 -2.43 -75.22 34.70
N LEU A 1016 -2.64 -75.63 35.95
CA LEU A 1016 -1.59 -75.76 36.97
C LEU A 1016 -0.58 -76.89 36.69
N SER A 1017 -0.71 -77.62 35.59
CA SER A 1017 0.32 -78.53 35.10
C SER A 1017 0.17 -78.84 33.61
N THR A 1018 1.29 -78.99 32.90
CA THR A 1018 1.30 -79.43 31.51
C THR A 1018 2.32 -80.54 31.31
N ASP A 1019 1.93 -81.59 30.59
CA ASP A 1019 2.83 -82.66 30.17
C ASP A 1019 3.43 -82.35 28.79
N LEU A 1020 4.72 -82.61 28.63
CA LEU A 1020 5.52 -82.39 27.44
C LEU A 1020 6.04 -83.74 26.93
N ASP A 1021 5.69 -84.11 25.70
CA ASP A 1021 6.17 -85.36 25.10
C ASP A 1021 7.45 -85.13 24.24
N PHE A 1022 8.53 -85.77 24.66
CA PHE A 1022 9.84 -85.81 24.02
C PHE A 1022 10.17 -87.19 23.43
N SER A 1023 9.21 -88.12 23.37
CA SER A 1023 9.40 -89.49 22.86
C SER A 1023 9.96 -89.55 21.44
N ASN A 1024 9.64 -88.54 20.62
CA ASN A 1024 10.05 -88.41 19.22
C ASN A 1024 11.33 -87.57 19.01
N LEU A 1025 11.98 -87.11 20.09
CA LEU A 1025 13.20 -86.30 20.02
C LEU A 1025 14.47 -87.17 20.12
N ALA A 1026 15.53 -86.75 19.43
CA ALA A 1026 16.79 -87.50 19.43
C ALA A 1026 17.42 -87.50 20.82
N LYS A 1027 18.08 -88.62 21.20
CA LYS A 1027 18.81 -88.76 22.46
C LYS A 1027 19.85 -87.65 22.59
N GLY A 1028 19.80 -86.88 23.68
CA GLY A 1028 20.59 -85.66 23.82
C GLY A 1028 20.10 -84.77 24.96
N LEU A 1029 20.84 -83.67 25.18
CA LEU A 1029 20.53 -82.67 26.21
C LEU A 1029 19.65 -81.55 25.60
N TYR A 1030 18.61 -81.14 26.32
CA TYR A 1030 17.68 -80.09 25.93
C TYR A 1030 17.50 -79.07 27.06
N TYR A 1031 17.20 -77.83 26.71
CA TYR A 1031 16.95 -76.73 27.65
C TYR A 1031 15.49 -76.30 27.57
N LEU A 1032 14.81 -76.26 28.70
CA LEU A 1032 13.48 -75.69 28.83
C LEU A 1032 13.58 -74.30 29.42
N ARG A 1033 12.88 -73.35 28.80
CA ARG A 1033 12.73 -71.97 29.22
C ARG A 1033 11.26 -71.69 29.46
N VAL A 1034 10.94 -71.17 30.64
CA VAL A 1034 9.58 -70.74 30.99
C VAL A 1034 9.62 -69.24 31.22
N ASP A 1035 8.85 -68.51 30.42
CA ASP A 1035 8.82 -67.05 30.42
C ASP A 1035 7.57 -66.55 31.15
N GLY A 1036 7.72 -66.17 32.41
CA GLY A 1036 6.69 -65.46 33.17
C GLY A 1036 6.71 -63.96 32.88
N ARG A 1037 5.64 -63.24 33.26
CA ARG A 1037 5.51 -61.79 33.00
C ARG A 1037 6.58 -60.92 33.70
N TYR A 1038 7.20 -61.43 34.77
CA TYR A 1038 8.21 -60.70 35.57
C TYR A 1038 9.49 -61.50 35.86
N GLU A 1039 9.54 -62.81 35.56
CA GLU A 1039 10.72 -63.67 35.80
C GLU A 1039 10.83 -64.76 34.73
N VAL A 1040 12.06 -65.10 34.34
CA VAL A 1040 12.36 -66.17 33.37
C VAL A 1040 13.16 -67.26 34.05
N THR A 1041 12.67 -68.51 34.00
CA THR A 1041 13.37 -69.66 34.59
C THR A 1041 13.78 -70.66 33.52
N THR A 1042 15.01 -71.20 33.64
CA THR A 1042 15.53 -72.21 32.71
C THR A 1042 16.02 -73.48 33.43
N ARG A 1043 15.82 -74.64 32.81
CA ARG A 1043 16.25 -75.96 33.30
C ARG A 1043 16.72 -76.87 32.17
N THR A 1044 17.63 -77.79 32.49
CA THR A 1044 18.22 -78.71 31.52
C THR A 1044 17.69 -80.13 31.75
N VAL A 1045 17.30 -80.80 30.67
CA VAL A 1045 16.74 -82.16 30.67
C VAL A 1045 17.51 -83.04 29.69
N LEU A 1046 17.78 -84.28 30.08
CA LEU A 1046 18.51 -85.25 29.26
C LEU A 1046 17.56 -86.34 28.76
N VAL A 1047 17.39 -86.44 27.44
CA VAL A 1047 16.65 -87.51 26.76
C VAL A 1047 17.62 -88.65 26.47
N ARG A 1048 17.38 -89.86 27.01
CA ARG A 1048 18.36 -90.98 27.04
C ARG A 1048 18.13 -92.10 26.03
#